data_AF-A0A3G2HZ72-F1
#
_entry.id   AF-A0A3G2HZ72-F1
#
_cell.length_a   1.000
_cell.length_b   1.000
_cell.length_c   1.000
_cell.angle_alpha   90.00
_cell.angle_beta   90.00
_cell.angle_gamma   90.00
#
_symmetry.space_group_name_H-M   'P 1'
#
loop_
_entity.id
_entity.type
_entity.pdbx_description
1 polymer ?
#
loop_
_entity_poly.entity_id
_entity_poly.type
_entity_poly.pdbx_seq_one_letter_code
_entity_poly.pdbx_strand_id
1 'polypeptide(L)'
;MSNKRRSTYVLVQMALLSLVLPGTAHAEPDSSLQQWRTKEYKRQPGLDMVNAAKAYSLGFTGKGVTVGYLDSGIEAKHPEFAHAIAGGFDFNTNTAYTNGQGIDSNPPSGHGSHVAGIIGARRDGVGMHGVAFNSQLFSVAYDGTDEDDDMLGNDPYEPDPREAAAAFDRVASQGWNYLAQFKLPIINSSLGVNGCNNVSSPPPCNVVDYGSPEGVLDWQPLAITAFHNSVAAGSLMVFATGNESQDHPDLLAGSPYWFPELKDNWLAVTALGEDGSLASYANKCGVAAEWCLAAPGGDDKPGINSVNSSGGYIAFSGTSMASPHVAGGAALVKEAFPYFTAYHLQQTLLTTATDMGDPSIYGWGLMNVGKAVQGPAQFTRLFDVDTLGYHSTFANDISGIGGLHKRGYGSLELSGNNSYTGDTTVSGGRLAVNGTLASAVTVEREGTLGGSGTVSKVDNYGTLAPGNSVGTLTVSGDYTAHAGSVHELEVGPAGATDRLVVGGAAHIDGTLKLAGGPFRQNVAYSFMDAANGVTGQYSHITYDMAFLSPTLLYGPSLSLMIKRNDTPFAAFANTSNQKAVANALDTGSDQPPAAMAELYDTVLNAQSGQVAGYMEQLQGQIHAGTTSALLSNGDLLPRTLGKQASSARNTTGKETVLWAEVIHQQRDLDGDDNSQDVRHKVGGLFLGGDTAIGEQGWRMGASLGYLENRIKLDDRRQSSRSNSYSAALYGTQAWELGSGSLNLLAGGAYTRHSLDSERSISVHQNETLKADYKAHSIQAFAQLGYRMPVSPRSSVEPYASVNWHQLRHGSFSESGGQAALRGDSQRQNLSTVTLGLRGTTELDLSKTTLSLSAGLGWRHALGDTTPERELAFAALPGSSFRISGAPIAKNAAVAELGAELKAGKSTSFGLNYQGQFGRNQDHAGSLFMKVRF
;
A
#
# COMPACT_ATOMS: atom_id res chain seq x y z
N MET A 1 -6.07 22.87 -38.86
CA MET A 1 -5.15 23.94 -38.40
C MET A 1 -5.48 24.26 -36.95
N SER A 2 -4.51 24.05 -36.05
CA SER A 2 -4.23 24.78 -34.78
C SER A 2 -5.39 25.01 -33.77
N ASN A 3 -5.30 24.75 -32.46
CA ASN A 3 -4.26 24.30 -31.53
C ASN A 3 -4.89 24.14 -30.13
N LYS A 4 -4.34 23.21 -29.32
CA LYS A 4 -4.03 23.30 -27.87
C LYS A 4 -5.13 23.76 -26.89
N ARG A 5 -5.37 23.13 -25.73
CA ARG A 5 -4.42 22.69 -24.68
C ARG A 5 -5.24 22.10 -23.52
N ARG A 6 -4.82 20.98 -22.89
CA ARG A 6 -4.56 20.82 -21.43
C ARG A 6 -4.72 19.38 -20.91
N SER A 7 -3.61 18.94 -20.29
CA SER A 7 -3.51 18.28 -18.99
C SER A 7 -3.94 16.82 -18.86
N THR A 8 -2.97 15.93 -19.06
CA THR A 8 -2.99 14.54 -18.59
C THR A 8 -1.98 14.43 -17.45
N TYR A 9 -2.47 14.42 -16.20
CA TYR A 9 -1.74 13.85 -15.07
C TYR A 9 -2.39 12.50 -14.82
N VAL A 10 -1.70 11.42 -15.19
CA VAL A 10 -2.05 10.04 -14.82
C VAL A 10 -1.03 9.62 -13.77
N LEU A 11 -1.48 9.60 -12.52
CA LEU A 11 -0.81 8.98 -11.38
C LEU A 11 -1.54 7.65 -11.15
N VAL A 12 -1.09 6.60 -11.83
CA VAL A 12 -1.45 5.20 -11.52
C VAL A 12 -0.23 4.34 -11.83
N GLN A 13 0.61 4.11 -10.81
CA GLN A 13 1.55 2.99 -10.77
C GLN A 13 1.73 2.61 -9.30
N MET A 14 1.14 1.48 -8.91
CA MET A 14 1.60 0.50 -7.92
C MET A 14 0.40 -0.32 -7.43
N ALA A 15 0.07 -1.35 -8.19
CA ALA A 15 -0.58 -2.57 -7.69
C ALA A 15 -0.68 -3.55 -8.86
N LEU A 16 -0.41 -4.83 -8.57
CA LEU A 16 -0.55 -6.01 -9.42
C LEU A 16 0.62 -6.33 -10.37
N LEU A 17 1.56 -7.14 -9.86
CA LEU A 17 1.85 -8.45 -10.44
C LEU A 17 2.48 -9.37 -9.37
N SER A 18 1.63 -9.96 -8.54
CA SER A 18 1.99 -11.11 -7.68
C SER A 18 1.04 -12.26 -8.02
N LEU A 19 1.30 -12.87 -9.17
CA LEU A 19 0.79 -14.19 -9.55
C LEU A 19 2.00 -15.12 -9.56
N VAL A 20 2.32 -15.67 -8.39
CA VAL A 20 3.29 -16.76 -8.24
C VAL A 20 2.53 -18.06 -8.46
N LEU A 21 2.76 -18.68 -9.61
CA LEU A 21 2.35 -20.07 -9.85
C LEU A 21 3.21 -21.00 -8.99
N PRO A 22 2.66 -22.12 -8.48
CA PRO A 22 3.40 -23.06 -7.68
C PRO A 22 4.32 -23.94 -8.55
N GLY A 23 5.50 -24.24 -8.02
CA GLY A 23 6.23 -25.47 -8.30
C GLY A 23 7.01 -25.52 -9.61
N THR A 24 8.31 -25.27 -9.52
CA THR A 24 9.43 -26.12 -9.97
C THR A 24 10.67 -25.24 -10.03
N ALA A 25 11.73 -25.63 -9.32
CA ALA A 25 13.06 -25.04 -9.47
C ALA A 25 13.53 -25.26 -10.91
N HIS A 26 13.16 -24.34 -11.81
CA HIS A 26 13.77 -24.26 -13.12
C HIS A 26 15.12 -23.60 -12.91
N ALA A 27 16.19 -24.36 -13.16
CA ALA A 27 17.48 -23.77 -13.44
C ALA A 27 17.27 -22.65 -14.46
N GLU A 28 17.64 -21.41 -14.10
CA GLU A 28 17.55 -20.29 -15.03
C GLU A 28 18.26 -20.68 -16.32
N PRO A 29 17.63 -20.54 -17.50
CA PRO A 29 18.29 -20.88 -18.75
C PRO A 29 19.52 -19.99 -18.87
N ASP A 30 20.68 -20.61 -19.15
CA ASP A 30 22.01 -20.01 -19.19
C ASP A 30 22.08 -18.66 -19.96
N SER A 31 21.12 -18.44 -20.88
CA SER A 31 20.87 -17.17 -21.56
C SER A 31 20.59 -15.95 -20.66
N SER A 32 19.97 -16.12 -19.48
CA SER A 32 19.67 -15.00 -18.56
C SER A 32 20.90 -14.50 -17.80
N LEU A 33 21.90 -15.36 -17.60
CA LEU A 33 23.16 -15.01 -16.93
C LEU A 33 24.11 -14.26 -17.88
N GLN A 34 24.02 -14.51 -19.19
CA GLN A 34 24.89 -13.87 -20.18
C GLN A 34 24.79 -12.33 -20.20
N GLN A 35 23.65 -11.76 -19.79
CA GLN A 35 23.50 -10.30 -19.69
C GLN A 35 24.41 -9.66 -18.62
N TRP A 36 24.82 -10.45 -17.61
CA TRP A 36 25.70 -9.99 -16.52
C TRP A 36 27.18 -10.18 -16.85
N ARG A 37 27.51 -11.17 -17.68
CA ARG A 37 28.86 -11.47 -18.19
C ARG A 37 29.31 -10.49 -19.28
N THR A 38 29.25 -9.21 -18.99
CA THR A 38 29.66 -8.11 -19.89
C THR A 38 31.17 -8.14 -20.16
N LYS A 39 31.63 -7.28 -21.07
CA LYS A 39 33.08 -7.10 -21.30
C LYS A 39 33.80 -6.68 -20.03
N GLU A 40 33.22 -5.78 -19.25
CA GLU A 40 33.72 -5.32 -17.96
C GLU A 40 33.78 -6.45 -16.91
N TYR A 41 32.71 -7.24 -16.77
CA TYR A 41 32.70 -8.43 -15.89
C TYR A 41 33.87 -9.38 -16.20
N LYS A 42 34.10 -9.66 -17.49
CA LYS A 42 35.16 -10.59 -17.92
C LYS A 42 36.58 -10.04 -17.74
N ARG A 43 36.73 -8.78 -17.34
CA ARG A 43 38.05 -8.16 -17.08
C ARG A 43 38.51 -8.40 -15.65
N GLN A 44 37.67 -8.98 -14.78
CA GLN A 44 38.10 -9.60 -13.53
C GLN A 44 37.75 -11.10 -13.59
N PRO A 45 38.71 -11.99 -13.92
CA PRO A 45 38.43 -13.41 -14.16
C PRO A 45 37.83 -14.13 -12.94
N GLY A 46 38.15 -13.67 -11.72
CA GLY A 46 37.61 -14.22 -10.47
C GLY A 46 36.09 -14.13 -10.31
N LEU A 47 35.40 -13.20 -11.00
CA LEU A 47 33.94 -13.08 -10.89
C LEU A 47 33.21 -14.32 -11.40
N ASP A 48 33.66 -14.90 -12.51
CA ASP A 48 33.05 -16.10 -13.06
C ASP A 48 33.35 -17.33 -12.20
N MET A 49 34.57 -17.44 -11.67
CA MET A 49 34.97 -18.52 -10.76
C MET A 49 34.08 -18.59 -9.51
N VAL A 50 33.74 -17.44 -8.92
CA VAL A 50 32.88 -17.40 -7.72
C VAL A 50 31.39 -17.39 -8.03
N ASN A 51 30.99 -17.53 -9.31
CA ASN A 51 29.59 -17.51 -9.75
C ASN A 51 28.85 -16.19 -9.42
N ALA A 52 29.51 -15.05 -9.56
CA ALA A 52 28.94 -13.73 -9.22
C ALA A 52 27.75 -13.34 -10.11
N ALA A 53 27.77 -13.71 -11.39
CA ALA A 53 26.68 -13.43 -12.33
C ALA A 53 25.31 -13.96 -11.84
N LYS A 54 25.28 -15.09 -11.13
CA LYS A 54 24.03 -15.64 -10.56
C LYS A 54 23.52 -14.80 -9.39
N ALA A 55 24.40 -14.25 -8.55
CA ALA A 55 23.97 -13.33 -7.50
C ALA A 55 23.38 -12.05 -8.09
N TYR A 56 23.98 -11.54 -9.17
CA TYR A 56 23.50 -10.34 -9.86
C TYR A 56 22.16 -10.57 -10.57
N SER A 57 21.93 -11.76 -11.14
CA SER A 57 20.63 -12.09 -11.75
C SER A 57 19.49 -12.12 -10.74
N LEU A 58 19.79 -12.38 -9.47
CA LEU A 58 18.87 -12.31 -8.34
C LEU A 58 18.75 -10.90 -7.73
N GLY A 59 19.50 -9.93 -8.24
CA GLY A 59 19.41 -8.52 -7.85
C GLY A 59 20.37 -8.08 -6.73
N PHE A 60 21.24 -8.97 -6.24
CA PHE A 60 22.19 -8.66 -5.17
C PHE A 60 23.47 -8.05 -5.73
N THR A 61 23.90 -6.91 -5.20
CA THR A 61 25.04 -6.11 -5.73
C THR A 61 25.95 -5.55 -4.65
N GLY A 62 25.66 -5.82 -3.38
CA GLY A 62 26.33 -5.29 -2.18
C GLY A 62 25.65 -4.04 -1.62
N LYS A 63 24.49 -3.66 -2.15
CA LYS A 63 23.86 -2.37 -1.83
C LYS A 63 23.46 -2.30 -0.36
N GLY A 64 23.80 -1.18 0.27
CA GLY A 64 23.47 -0.93 1.67
C GLY A 64 24.37 -1.65 2.68
N VAL A 65 25.41 -2.34 2.20
CA VAL A 65 26.43 -2.96 3.05
C VAL A 65 27.72 -2.16 2.95
N THR A 66 28.33 -1.88 4.11
CA THR A 66 29.65 -1.27 4.19
C THR A 66 30.67 -2.32 4.57
N VAL A 67 31.71 -2.48 3.77
CA VAL A 67 32.84 -3.38 4.01
C VAL A 67 34.02 -2.56 4.52
N GLY A 68 34.48 -2.86 5.73
CA GLY A 68 35.72 -2.32 6.26
C GLY A 68 36.91 -3.06 5.68
N TYR A 69 38.04 -2.39 5.48
CA TYR A 69 39.28 -3.09 5.20
C TYR A 69 40.50 -2.32 5.72
N LEU A 70 41.56 -3.05 6.03
CA LEU A 70 42.84 -2.54 6.53
C LEU A 70 43.93 -2.87 5.49
N ASP A 71 44.56 -1.85 4.92
CA ASP A 71 45.58 -2.00 3.85
C ASP A 71 46.40 -0.70 3.64
N SER A 72 47.12 -0.53 2.52
CA SER A 72 47.93 0.66 2.20
C SER A 72 47.13 1.95 1.92
N GLY A 73 45.80 1.83 1.82
CA GLY A 73 44.88 2.95 1.59
C GLY A 73 43.98 2.75 0.38
N ILE A 74 43.40 3.86 -0.11
CA ILE A 74 42.48 3.86 -1.26
C ILE A 74 42.66 5.13 -2.09
N GLU A 75 42.90 5.01 -3.40
CA GLU A 75 42.93 6.19 -4.27
C GLU A 75 41.51 6.63 -4.61
N ALA A 76 40.95 7.50 -3.77
CA ALA A 76 39.55 7.94 -3.89
C ALA A 76 39.23 8.70 -5.18
N LYS A 77 40.24 9.25 -5.87
CA LYS A 77 40.04 9.93 -7.17
C LYS A 77 39.88 8.95 -8.33
N HIS A 78 40.17 7.67 -8.13
CA HIS A 78 39.94 6.68 -9.17
C HIS A 78 38.44 6.62 -9.50
N PRO A 79 38.04 6.72 -10.78
CA PRO A 79 36.62 6.75 -11.15
C PRO A 79 35.82 5.56 -10.59
N GLU A 80 36.45 4.39 -10.48
CA GLU A 80 35.84 3.17 -9.95
C GLU A 80 35.29 3.29 -8.52
N PHE A 81 35.87 4.18 -7.71
CA PHE A 81 35.45 4.40 -6.32
C PHE A 81 34.51 5.59 -6.14
N ALA A 82 34.06 6.21 -7.24
CA ALA A 82 33.09 7.29 -7.16
C ALA A 82 31.83 6.80 -6.43
N HIS A 83 31.54 7.42 -5.29
CA HIS A 83 30.42 7.10 -4.39
C HIS A 83 30.54 5.78 -3.59
N ALA A 84 31.67 5.07 -3.67
CA ALA A 84 31.89 3.85 -2.91
C ALA A 84 32.44 4.12 -1.50
N ILE A 85 33.11 5.24 -1.24
CA ILE A 85 33.85 5.43 0.01
C ILE A 85 32.99 6.06 1.11
N ALA A 86 32.69 5.31 2.16
CA ALA A 86 31.91 5.76 3.31
C ALA A 86 32.72 6.64 4.29
N GLY A 87 34.02 6.40 4.38
CA GLY A 87 34.94 7.05 5.33
C GLY A 87 36.12 6.15 5.65
N GLY A 88 36.86 6.49 6.70
CA GLY A 88 38.08 5.78 7.03
C GLY A 88 39.06 6.54 7.91
N PHE A 89 40.27 6.01 8.04
CA PHE A 89 41.36 6.67 8.74
C PHE A 89 42.72 6.25 8.17
N ASP A 90 43.61 7.21 8.01
CA ASP A 90 45.00 7.00 7.63
C ASP A 90 45.91 7.19 8.84
N PHE A 91 46.49 6.10 9.32
CA PHE A 91 47.41 6.11 10.46
C PHE A 91 48.78 6.68 10.12
N ASN A 92 49.12 6.83 8.84
CA ASN A 92 50.43 7.32 8.38
C ASN A 92 50.48 8.84 8.45
N THR A 93 49.41 9.45 7.92
CA THR A 93 49.25 10.90 7.94
C THR A 93 48.44 11.38 9.14
N ASN A 94 47.95 10.46 9.98
CA ASN A 94 47.08 10.72 11.12
C ASN A 94 45.83 11.53 10.71
N THR A 95 45.19 11.12 9.60
CA THR A 95 44.10 11.84 8.94
C THR A 95 42.84 10.98 8.87
N ALA A 96 41.71 11.49 9.36
CA ALA A 96 40.42 10.84 9.16
C ALA A 96 39.90 11.06 7.74
N TYR A 97 39.42 10.00 7.10
CA TYR A 97 38.74 10.07 5.81
C TYR A 97 37.24 10.27 6.00
N THR A 98 36.70 11.32 5.37
CA THR A 98 35.25 11.49 5.20
C THR A 98 34.80 10.89 3.85
N ASN A 99 33.50 10.94 3.55
CA ASN A 99 32.94 10.36 2.33
C ASN A 99 33.69 10.85 1.06
N GLY A 100 34.09 9.91 0.22
CA GLY A 100 34.80 10.18 -1.03
C GLY A 100 36.27 10.62 -0.86
N GLN A 101 36.85 10.46 0.34
CA GLN A 101 38.26 10.75 0.61
C GLN A 101 39.06 9.48 0.84
N GLY A 102 40.32 9.54 0.44
CA GLY A 102 41.28 8.47 0.60
C GLY A 102 42.47 8.73 -0.31
N ILE A 103 43.65 8.38 0.19
CA ILE A 103 44.88 8.31 -0.60
C ILE A 103 45.47 6.92 -0.36
N ASP A 104 46.04 6.34 -1.41
CA ASP A 104 46.86 5.15 -1.31
C ASP A 104 48.33 5.57 -1.32
N SER A 105 49.06 5.29 -0.25
CA SER A 105 50.42 5.80 -0.05
C SER A 105 51.49 5.00 -0.80
N ASN A 106 51.14 3.94 -1.52
CA ASN A 106 52.08 3.08 -2.25
C ASN A 106 51.92 3.11 -3.80
N PRO A 107 52.11 4.26 -4.48
CA PRO A 107 52.17 4.31 -5.94
C PRO A 107 53.50 3.71 -6.46
N PRO A 108 53.54 3.09 -7.65
CA PRO A 108 52.57 3.21 -8.74
C PRO A 108 51.52 2.09 -8.82
N SER A 109 51.45 1.17 -7.85
CA SER A 109 50.54 0.02 -7.90
C SER A 109 49.36 0.12 -6.93
N GLY A 110 49.61 0.51 -5.67
CA GLY A 110 48.61 0.66 -4.59
C GLY A 110 47.89 -0.63 -4.24
N HIS A 111 48.48 -1.45 -3.36
CA HIS A 111 47.91 -2.74 -2.93
C HIS A 111 46.49 -2.55 -2.35
N GLY A 112 46.27 -1.55 -1.51
CA GLY A 112 44.97 -1.25 -0.91
C GLY A 112 43.91 -0.85 -1.93
N SER A 113 44.25 -0.04 -2.92
CA SER A 113 43.34 0.28 -4.04
C SER A 113 42.98 -0.95 -4.86
N HIS A 114 43.95 -1.85 -5.07
CA HIS A 114 43.71 -3.10 -5.79
C HIS A 114 42.72 -4.01 -5.03
N VAL A 115 42.93 -4.19 -3.72
CA VAL A 115 42.03 -4.94 -2.81
C VAL A 115 40.64 -4.32 -2.77
N ALA A 116 40.55 -3.00 -2.57
CA ALA A 116 39.30 -2.26 -2.58
C ALA A 116 38.53 -2.43 -3.90
N GLY A 117 39.24 -2.44 -5.03
CA GLY A 117 38.64 -2.64 -6.35
C GLY A 117 37.99 -4.01 -6.51
N ILE A 118 38.61 -5.08 -5.98
CA ILE A 118 38.04 -6.43 -5.99
C ILE A 118 36.74 -6.48 -5.18
N ILE A 119 36.69 -5.78 -4.04
CA ILE A 119 35.49 -5.73 -3.21
C ILE A 119 34.39 -4.93 -3.91
N GLY A 120 34.67 -3.68 -4.30
CA GLY A 120 33.64 -2.67 -4.55
C GLY A 120 33.91 -1.68 -5.67
N ALA A 121 34.80 -1.96 -6.64
CA ALA A 121 34.87 -1.14 -7.86
C ALA A 121 33.48 -1.12 -8.54
N ARG A 122 33.00 0.07 -8.93
CA ARG A 122 31.66 0.24 -9.49
C ARG A 122 31.51 -0.51 -10.82
N ARG A 123 30.26 -0.76 -11.21
CA ARG A 123 29.93 -1.33 -12.52
C ARG A 123 29.42 -0.24 -13.44
N ASP A 124 30.28 0.31 -14.29
CA ASP A 124 30.00 1.45 -15.17
C ASP A 124 30.22 1.17 -16.68
N GLY A 125 30.64 -0.05 -17.01
CA GLY A 125 30.95 -0.50 -18.37
C GLY A 125 32.40 -0.26 -18.81
N VAL A 126 33.27 0.25 -17.95
CA VAL A 126 34.68 0.56 -18.21
C VAL A 126 35.56 -0.36 -17.36
N GLY A 127 36.63 -0.89 -17.96
CA GLY A 127 37.62 -1.65 -17.20
C GLY A 127 37.08 -2.93 -16.55
N MET A 128 37.10 -2.98 -15.22
CA MET A 128 36.60 -4.07 -14.36
C MET A 128 35.72 -3.50 -13.24
N HIS A 129 34.89 -4.35 -12.65
CA HIS A 129 34.10 -4.01 -11.46
C HIS A 129 34.35 -5.05 -10.36
N GLY A 130 34.08 -4.68 -9.10
CA GLY A 130 34.24 -5.57 -7.96
C GLY A 130 33.09 -6.57 -7.79
N VAL A 131 33.25 -7.51 -6.86
CA VAL A 131 32.22 -8.51 -6.52
C VAL A 131 30.95 -7.84 -6.00
N ALA A 132 31.09 -6.84 -5.13
CA ALA A 132 30.01 -6.07 -4.53
C ALA A 132 30.07 -4.61 -4.99
N PHE A 133 29.92 -4.39 -6.30
CA PHE A 133 30.09 -3.10 -6.97
C PHE A 133 29.15 -1.96 -6.52
N ASN A 134 28.15 -2.24 -5.67
CA ASN A 134 27.29 -1.22 -5.03
C ASN A 134 27.47 -1.14 -3.50
N SER A 135 28.44 -1.85 -2.94
CA SER A 135 28.80 -1.72 -1.52
C SER A 135 29.52 -0.40 -1.25
N GLN A 136 29.51 0.01 0.01
CA GLN A 136 30.38 1.05 0.49
C GLN A 136 31.67 0.45 1.08
N LEU A 137 32.76 1.19 1.01
CA LEU A 137 34.08 0.82 1.52
C LEU A 137 34.45 1.76 2.66
N PHE A 138 34.96 1.20 3.75
CA PHE A 138 35.49 1.94 4.88
C PHE A 138 36.99 1.61 5.03
N SER A 139 37.83 2.54 4.60
CA SER A 139 39.27 2.30 4.42
C SER A 139 40.05 2.67 5.67
N VAL A 140 40.83 1.74 6.22
CA VAL A 140 41.88 2.07 7.17
C VAL A 140 43.22 1.87 6.50
N ALA A 141 43.97 2.96 6.37
CA ALA A 141 45.29 2.98 5.74
C ALA A 141 46.39 2.89 6.81
N TYR A 142 47.41 2.08 6.52
CA TYR A 142 48.67 2.06 7.26
C TYR A 142 49.85 1.84 6.30
N ASP A 143 51.01 2.35 6.66
CA ASP A 143 52.27 2.33 5.91
C ASP A 143 53.22 1.51 6.76
N GLY A 144 53.33 0.27 6.34
CA GLY A 144 54.37 -0.59 6.81
C GLY A 144 55.48 -0.65 5.76
N THR A 145 56.28 0.41 5.66
CA THR A 145 57.61 0.50 5.01
C THR A 145 57.87 -0.37 3.78
N ASP A 146 57.99 0.30 2.62
CA ASP A 146 58.69 -0.10 1.39
C ASP A 146 58.26 -1.42 0.69
N GLU A 147 57.49 -1.23 -0.39
CA GLU A 147 57.29 -2.02 -1.63
C GLU A 147 57.13 -3.56 -1.62
N ASP A 148 57.50 -4.29 -0.58
CA ASP A 148 57.27 -5.73 -0.46
C ASP A 148 56.34 -5.99 0.73
N ASP A 149 55.30 -6.81 0.54
CA ASP A 149 54.39 -7.29 1.59
C ASP A 149 55.11 -8.09 2.71
N ASP A 150 56.44 -8.10 2.71
CA ASP A 150 57.35 -8.72 3.66
C ASP A 150 57.95 -7.65 4.58
N MET A 151 57.25 -7.33 5.67
CA MET A 151 57.87 -6.68 6.86
C MET A 151 58.99 -7.53 7.50
N LEU A 152 59.30 -8.69 6.91
CA LEU A 152 60.20 -9.71 7.43
C LEU A 152 61.17 -10.26 6.37
N GLY A 153 61.45 -9.54 5.27
CA GLY A 153 62.63 -9.89 4.46
C GLY A 153 62.76 -9.27 3.08
N ASN A 154 63.69 -8.32 2.94
CA ASN A 154 64.78 -8.41 1.94
C ASN A 154 65.86 -7.31 2.02
N ASP A 155 66.02 -6.56 3.12
CA ASP A 155 67.20 -5.69 3.29
C ASP A 155 68.32 -6.39 4.11
N PRO A 156 69.56 -6.53 3.59
CA PRO A 156 70.72 -7.00 4.36
C PRO A 156 71.09 -6.14 5.60
N TYR A 157 70.35 -5.06 5.88
CA TYR A 157 70.41 -4.24 7.10
C TYR A 157 69.18 -4.37 8.05
N GLU A 158 68.31 -5.37 7.88
CA GLU A 158 67.05 -5.48 8.65
C GLU A 158 67.18 -5.71 10.19
N PRO A 159 66.20 -5.20 10.98
CA PRO A 159 66.08 -5.40 12.42
C PRO A 159 65.71 -6.85 12.80
N ASP A 160 65.81 -7.19 14.08
CA ASP A 160 65.40 -8.49 14.64
C ASP A 160 63.96 -8.84 14.21
N PRO A 161 63.68 -10.07 13.69
CA PRO A 161 62.33 -10.51 13.34
C PRO A 161 61.28 -10.28 14.45
N ARG A 162 61.71 -10.30 15.72
CA ARG A 162 60.84 -9.94 16.85
C ARG A 162 60.48 -8.45 16.91
N GLU A 163 61.41 -7.56 16.55
CA GLU A 163 61.15 -6.11 16.51
C GLU A 163 60.20 -5.74 15.37
N ALA A 164 60.37 -6.36 14.20
CA ALA A 164 59.48 -6.21 13.06
C ALA A 164 58.07 -6.74 13.36
N ALA A 165 57.97 -7.95 13.93
CA ALA A 165 56.69 -8.50 14.39
C ALA A 165 56.01 -7.58 15.43
N ALA A 166 56.75 -7.04 16.39
CA ALA A 166 56.21 -6.11 17.38
C ALA A 166 55.79 -4.75 16.77
N ALA A 167 56.44 -4.30 15.69
CA ALA A 167 56.05 -3.09 14.97
C ALA A 167 54.73 -3.30 14.22
N PHE A 168 54.60 -4.41 13.50
CA PHE A 168 53.35 -4.82 12.85
C PHE A 168 52.21 -4.95 13.88
N ASP A 169 52.46 -5.65 15.00
CA ASP A 169 51.48 -5.84 16.09
C ASP A 169 50.94 -4.49 16.59
N ARG A 170 51.81 -3.49 16.76
CA ARG A 170 51.38 -2.14 17.21
C ARG A 170 50.52 -1.41 16.19
N VAL A 171 50.83 -1.51 14.91
CA VAL A 171 50.18 -0.72 13.85
C VAL A 171 48.87 -1.39 13.40
N ALA A 172 48.92 -2.66 13.03
CA ALA A 172 47.75 -3.39 12.53
C ALA A 172 46.63 -3.47 13.58
N SER A 173 47.00 -3.68 14.85
CA SER A 173 46.05 -3.70 15.97
C SER A 173 45.29 -2.41 16.17
N GLN A 174 45.90 -1.25 15.89
CA GLN A 174 45.19 0.03 15.95
C GLN A 174 44.13 0.11 14.85
N GLY A 175 44.45 -0.38 13.66
CA GLY A 175 43.53 -0.43 12.54
C GLY A 175 42.32 -1.32 12.79
N TRP A 176 42.52 -2.56 13.24
CA TRP A 176 41.40 -3.45 13.59
C TRP A 176 40.57 -2.91 14.74
N ASN A 177 41.19 -2.34 15.78
CA ASN A 177 40.47 -1.67 16.86
C ASN A 177 39.66 -0.45 16.38
N TYR A 178 40.16 0.29 15.39
CA TYR A 178 39.43 1.40 14.81
C TYR A 178 38.20 0.90 14.04
N LEU A 179 38.37 -0.10 13.16
CA LEU A 179 37.26 -0.71 12.42
C LEU A 179 36.18 -1.28 13.34
N ALA A 180 36.58 -1.95 14.44
CA ALA A 180 35.66 -2.52 15.42
C ALA A 180 34.73 -1.46 16.06
N GLN A 181 35.18 -0.21 16.21
CA GLN A 181 34.36 0.87 16.78
C GLN A 181 33.14 1.21 15.91
N PHE A 182 33.21 0.98 14.61
CA PHE A 182 32.13 1.25 13.66
C PHE A 182 31.13 0.10 13.51
N LYS A 183 31.40 -1.06 14.14
CA LYS A 183 30.53 -2.26 14.09
C LYS A 183 30.16 -2.65 12.66
N LEU A 184 31.16 -2.58 11.76
CA LEU A 184 30.97 -2.97 10.36
C LEU A 184 30.70 -4.47 10.29
N PRO A 185 29.77 -4.93 9.44
CA PRO A 185 29.41 -6.35 9.40
C PRO A 185 30.54 -7.25 8.89
N ILE A 186 31.44 -6.69 8.05
CA ILE A 186 32.50 -7.41 7.36
C ILE A 186 33.77 -6.54 7.41
N ILE A 187 34.89 -7.15 7.77
CA ILE A 187 36.22 -6.55 7.71
C ILE A 187 37.12 -7.47 6.89
N ASN A 188 37.65 -6.98 5.78
CA ASN A 188 38.70 -7.65 5.02
C ASN A 188 40.07 -7.27 5.58
N SER A 189 40.91 -8.27 5.82
CA SER A 189 42.31 -8.11 6.22
C SER A 189 43.17 -9.00 5.32
N SER A 190 43.59 -8.44 4.20
CA SER A 190 44.43 -9.07 3.18
C SER A 190 45.91 -9.17 3.57
N LEU A 191 46.26 -8.81 4.80
CA LEU A 191 47.62 -8.78 5.32
C LEU A 191 48.10 -10.16 5.73
N GLY A 192 49.41 -10.38 5.67
CA GLY A 192 50.08 -11.56 6.23
C GLY A 192 51.13 -11.15 7.27
N VAL A 193 51.48 -12.07 8.16
CA VAL A 193 52.60 -11.92 9.12
C VAL A 193 53.73 -12.90 8.81
N ASN A 194 54.19 -12.89 7.56
CA ASN A 194 55.15 -13.89 7.08
C ASN A 194 56.31 -13.26 6.31
N GLY A 195 57.38 -14.04 6.18
CA GLY A 195 58.67 -13.70 5.56
C GLY A 195 59.74 -14.77 5.83
N CYS A 196 59.33 -16.01 6.13
CA CYS A 196 60.21 -17.01 6.73
C CYS A 196 61.07 -17.80 5.73
N ASN A 197 60.80 -17.69 4.43
CA ASN A 197 61.45 -18.51 3.40
C ASN A 197 62.87 -18.06 3.04
N ASN A 198 63.29 -16.83 3.38
CA ASN A 198 64.55 -16.22 2.89
C ASN A 198 65.37 -15.48 3.98
N VAL A 199 65.24 -15.83 5.26
CA VAL A 199 65.95 -15.16 6.38
C VAL A 199 66.84 -16.11 7.20
N SER A 200 67.92 -15.59 7.77
CA SER A 200 68.91 -16.39 8.53
C SER A 200 68.41 -16.89 9.89
N SER A 201 67.41 -16.21 10.47
CA SER A 201 66.72 -16.58 11.71
C SER A 201 65.21 -16.43 11.47
N PRO A 202 64.53 -17.45 10.92
CA PRO A 202 63.14 -17.29 10.52
C PRO A 202 62.20 -17.10 11.71
N PRO A 203 61.26 -16.15 11.64
CA PRO A 203 60.10 -16.14 12.53
C PRO A 203 59.25 -17.41 12.30
N PRO A 204 58.32 -17.73 13.22
CA PRO A 204 57.31 -18.76 12.97
C PRO A 204 56.64 -18.56 11.59
N CYS A 205 56.60 -19.60 10.76
CA CYS A 205 56.10 -19.50 9.38
C CYS A 205 54.58 -19.58 9.28
N ASN A 206 53.95 -20.26 10.25
CA ASN A 206 52.52 -20.52 10.25
C ASN A 206 52.02 -20.61 11.70
N VAL A 207 50.70 -20.67 11.89
CA VAL A 207 50.08 -20.61 13.22
C VAL A 207 50.56 -21.71 14.18
N VAL A 208 50.90 -22.93 13.69
CA VAL A 208 51.26 -24.03 14.60
C VAL A 208 52.67 -23.90 15.15
N ASP A 209 53.54 -23.17 14.45
CA ASP A 209 54.95 -22.99 14.82
C ASP A 209 55.14 -22.21 16.13
N TYR A 210 54.12 -21.47 16.57
CA TYR A 210 54.11 -20.75 17.86
C TYR A 210 54.04 -21.68 19.08
N GLY A 211 53.65 -22.94 18.91
CA GLY A 211 53.71 -24.00 19.93
C GLY A 211 52.69 -23.92 21.07
N SER A 212 52.24 -22.71 21.46
CA SER A 212 51.16 -22.52 22.45
C SER A 212 50.47 -21.15 22.30
N PRO A 213 49.30 -20.94 22.94
CA PRO A 213 48.66 -19.62 23.00
C PRO A 213 49.55 -18.55 23.65
N GLU A 214 50.32 -18.89 24.69
CA GLU A 214 51.30 -17.98 25.31
C GLU A 214 52.44 -17.64 24.35
N GLY A 215 52.86 -18.61 23.53
CA GLY A 215 53.82 -18.39 22.44
C GLY A 215 53.31 -17.39 21.42
N VAL A 216 52.01 -17.42 21.08
CA VAL A 216 51.40 -16.38 20.22
C VAL A 216 51.38 -15.03 20.92
N LEU A 217 50.95 -14.97 22.18
CA LEU A 217 50.86 -13.72 22.94
C LEU A 217 52.22 -13.07 23.23
N ASP A 218 53.30 -13.83 23.20
CA ASP A 218 54.67 -13.29 23.27
C ASP A 218 55.05 -12.50 22.00
N TRP A 219 54.46 -12.85 20.86
CA TRP A 219 54.76 -12.23 19.56
C TRP A 219 53.75 -11.16 19.14
N GLN A 220 52.45 -11.39 19.37
CA GLN A 220 51.36 -10.54 18.85
C GLN A 220 50.25 -10.28 19.90
N PRO A 221 50.58 -9.77 21.10
CA PRO A 221 49.58 -9.57 22.16
C PRO A 221 48.50 -8.54 21.80
N LEU A 222 48.83 -7.50 21.02
CA LEU A 222 47.89 -6.44 20.68
C LEU A 222 46.90 -6.89 19.60
N ALA A 223 47.35 -7.70 18.64
CA ALA A 223 46.53 -8.19 17.54
C ALA A 223 45.43 -9.10 18.06
N ILE A 224 45.79 -10.07 18.92
CA ILE A 224 44.81 -10.96 19.56
C ILE A 224 43.79 -10.14 20.38
N THR A 225 44.23 -9.08 21.07
CA THR A 225 43.32 -8.16 21.76
C THR A 225 42.36 -7.45 20.80
N ALA A 226 42.87 -6.96 19.66
CA ALA A 226 42.06 -6.30 18.63
C ALA A 226 41.08 -7.27 17.95
N PHE A 227 41.46 -8.55 17.83
CA PHE A 227 40.60 -9.61 17.30
C PHE A 227 39.41 -9.84 18.22
N HIS A 228 39.62 -9.97 19.53
CA HIS A 228 38.51 -10.06 20.49
C HIS A 228 37.59 -8.84 20.43
N ASN A 229 38.13 -7.63 20.25
CA ASN A 229 37.33 -6.42 20.09
C ASN A 229 36.49 -6.45 18.79
N SER A 230 37.04 -6.98 17.70
CA SER A 230 36.34 -7.13 16.42
C SER A 230 35.22 -8.18 16.48
N VAL A 231 35.45 -9.29 17.19
CA VAL A 231 34.43 -10.30 17.51
C VAL A 231 33.32 -9.70 18.36
N ALA A 232 33.67 -8.95 19.41
CA ALA A 232 32.71 -8.25 20.26
C ALA A 232 31.89 -7.19 19.50
N ALA A 233 32.45 -6.60 18.44
CA ALA A 233 31.75 -5.70 17.53
C ALA A 233 30.77 -6.41 16.57
N GLY A 234 30.86 -7.75 16.48
CA GLY A 234 30.00 -8.58 15.63
C GLY A 234 30.45 -8.67 14.17
N SER A 235 31.68 -8.30 13.86
CA SER A 235 32.22 -8.26 12.49
C SER A 235 32.67 -9.66 12.04
N LEU A 236 32.38 -10.03 10.80
CA LEU A 236 33.07 -11.14 10.15
C LEU A 236 34.43 -10.66 9.66
N MET A 237 35.50 -11.28 10.16
CA MET A 237 36.87 -11.00 9.74
C MET A 237 37.29 -11.99 8.66
N VAL A 238 37.76 -11.47 7.53
CA VAL A 238 38.19 -12.27 6.37
C VAL A 238 39.70 -12.09 6.19
N PHE A 239 40.46 -13.17 6.32
CA PHE A 239 41.92 -13.17 6.30
C PHE A 239 42.49 -14.01 5.16
N ALA A 240 43.55 -13.50 4.55
CA ALA A 240 44.40 -14.25 3.63
C ALA A 240 45.24 -15.29 4.39
N THR A 241 45.49 -16.47 3.81
CA THR A 241 46.26 -17.53 4.50
C THR A 241 47.79 -17.34 4.47
N GLY A 242 48.32 -16.49 3.60
CA GLY A 242 49.77 -16.24 3.40
C GLY A 242 50.33 -16.88 2.13
N ASN A 243 51.55 -16.49 1.72
CA ASN A 243 52.14 -16.75 0.41
C ASN A 243 53.46 -17.56 0.45
N GLU A 244 53.71 -18.35 1.51
CA GLU A 244 54.98 -19.01 1.79
C GLU A 244 54.96 -20.51 1.48
N SER A 245 53.93 -20.98 0.78
CA SER A 245 53.73 -22.38 0.38
C SER A 245 53.66 -23.36 1.56
N GLN A 246 53.15 -22.91 2.71
CA GLN A 246 53.04 -23.70 3.94
C GLN A 246 51.83 -24.63 3.94
N ASP A 247 51.91 -25.70 4.74
CA ASP A 247 50.80 -26.64 4.95
C ASP A 247 49.68 -26.08 5.86
N HIS A 248 49.93 -24.94 6.49
CA HIS A 248 49.03 -24.29 7.44
C HIS A 248 48.98 -22.79 7.17
N PRO A 249 47.87 -22.11 7.53
CA PRO A 249 47.76 -20.67 7.38
C PRO A 249 48.72 -19.96 8.34
N ASP A 250 49.00 -18.70 8.01
CA ASP A 250 49.68 -17.77 8.88
C ASP A 250 48.96 -17.57 10.23
N LEU A 251 49.59 -16.80 11.12
CA LEU A 251 48.99 -16.54 12.43
C LEU A 251 47.65 -15.79 12.33
N LEU A 252 47.48 -14.82 11.42
CA LEU A 252 46.26 -14.00 11.36
C LEU A 252 45.06 -14.86 10.95
N ALA A 253 45.15 -15.59 9.83
CA ALA A 253 44.09 -16.49 9.38
C ALA A 253 43.93 -17.73 10.28
N GLY A 254 45.03 -18.23 10.83
CA GLY A 254 45.08 -19.41 11.69
C GLY A 254 44.69 -19.18 13.15
N SER A 255 44.58 -17.93 13.62
CA SER A 255 44.37 -17.57 15.03
C SER A 255 43.32 -18.39 15.80
N PRO A 256 42.16 -18.77 15.22
CA PRO A 256 41.19 -19.63 15.90
C PRO A 256 41.70 -21.02 16.32
N TYR A 257 42.85 -21.46 15.82
CA TYR A 257 43.52 -22.67 16.27
C TYR A 257 43.95 -22.59 17.74
N TRP A 258 44.50 -21.44 18.16
CA TRP A 258 44.90 -21.20 19.55
C TRP A 258 43.82 -20.46 20.37
N PHE A 259 42.93 -19.72 19.70
CA PHE A 259 41.86 -18.91 20.30
C PHE A 259 40.48 -19.28 19.71
N PRO A 260 39.93 -20.47 20.03
CA PRO A 260 38.74 -21.03 19.38
C PRO A 260 37.49 -20.15 19.50
N GLU A 261 37.42 -19.27 20.49
CA GLU A 261 36.36 -18.27 20.65
C GLU A 261 36.27 -17.26 19.49
N LEU A 262 37.32 -17.12 18.67
CA LEU A 262 37.30 -16.26 17.48
C LEU A 262 36.56 -16.90 16.30
N LYS A 263 36.43 -18.24 16.29
CA LYS A 263 36.09 -19.04 15.11
C LYS A 263 34.79 -18.62 14.42
N ASP A 264 33.74 -18.30 15.19
CA ASP A 264 32.43 -17.92 14.63
C ASP A 264 32.44 -16.59 13.84
N ASN A 265 33.50 -15.81 13.97
CA ASN A 265 33.69 -14.51 13.32
C ASN A 265 34.89 -14.51 12.37
N TRP A 266 35.48 -15.67 12.06
CA TRP A 266 36.75 -15.76 11.32
C TRP A 266 36.60 -16.52 10.01
N LEU A 267 37.19 -16.04 8.92
CA LEU A 267 37.19 -16.76 7.65
C LEU A 267 38.56 -16.68 7.01
N ALA A 268 39.25 -17.81 6.96
CA ALA A 268 40.54 -17.95 6.28
C ALA A 268 40.32 -18.18 4.78
N VAL A 269 41.14 -17.56 3.94
CA VAL A 269 40.98 -17.61 2.49
C VAL A 269 42.29 -17.97 1.81
N THR A 270 42.35 -19.18 1.26
CA THR A 270 43.46 -19.62 0.41
C THR A 270 43.22 -19.23 -1.05
N ALA A 271 44.29 -19.16 -1.85
CA ALA A 271 44.26 -18.67 -3.21
C ALA A 271 44.26 -19.78 -4.25
N LEU A 272 43.42 -19.62 -5.27
CA LEU A 272 43.44 -20.41 -6.49
C LEU A 272 43.96 -19.59 -7.66
N GLY A 273 44.69 -20.28 -8.54
CA GLY A 273 44.98 -19.82 -9.89
C GLY A 273 43.73 -19.80 -10.78
N GLU A 274 43.84 -19.24 -11.99
CA GLU A 274 42.72 -19.18 -12.95
C GLU A 274 42.26 -20.56 -13.43
N ASP A 275 43.13 -21.57 -13.38
CA ASP A 275 42.80 -22.95 -13.73
C ASP A 275 42.05 -23.70 -12.63
N GLY A 276 41.84 -23.05 -11.48
CA GLY A 276 41.16 -23.61 -10.31
C GLY A 276 42.04 -24.52 -9.44
N SER A 277 43.34 -24.60 -9.70
CA SER A 277 44.30 -25.27 -8.82
C SER A 277 44.78 -24.34 -7.70
N LEU A 278 45.29 -24.92 -6.60
CA LEU A 278 45.94 -24.14 -5.55
C LEU A 278 47.11 -23.36 -6.15
N ALA A 279 47.13 -22.04 -5.96
CA ALA A 279 48.23 -21.20 -6.43
C ALA A 279 49.54 -21.63 -5.76
N SER A 280 50.65 -21.66 -6.51
CA SER A 280 51.89 -22.30 -6.03
C SER A 280 52.51 -21.65 -4.79
N TYR A 281 52.20 -20.38 -4.56
CA TYR A 281 52.64 -19.62 -3.39
C TYR A 281 51.71 -19.80 -2.18
N ALA A 282 50.45 -20.21 -2.36
CA ALA A 282 49.44 -20.10 -1.32
C ALA A 282 49.67 -21.06 -0.16
N ASN A 283 49.58 -20.54 1.07
CA ASN A 283 49.45 -21.39 2.25
C ASN A 283 48.11 -22.12 2.23
N LYS A 284 48.14 -23.41 2.55
CA LYS A 284 46.96 -24.28 2.57
C LYS A 284 46.07 -23.99 3.78
N CYS A 285 44.81 -24.41 3.70
CA CYS A 285 43.87 -24.26 4.81
C CYS A 285 44.31 -25.01 6.08
N GLY A 286 44.95 -26.17 5.98
CA GLY A 286 45.59 -26.87 7.09
C GLY A 286 44.69 -27.03 8.33
N VAL A 287 45.19 -26.58 9.49
CA VAL A 287 44.45 -26.58 10.75
C VAL A 287 43.19 -25.70 10.74
N ALA A 288 43.06 -24.79 9.79
CA ALA A 288 41.89 -23.92 9.60
C ALA A 288 40.81 -24.53 8.70
N ALA A 289 40.92 -25.79 8.28
CA ALA A 289 39.97 -26.44 7.36
C ALA A 289 38.48 -26.20 7.71
N GLU A 290 38.13 -26.13 9.00
CA GLU A 290 36.76 -25.88 9.46
C GLU A 290 36.24 -24.45 9.21
N TRP A 291 37.13 -23.44 9.13
CA TRP A 291 36.79 -22.02 8.91
C TRP A 291 37.52 -21.42 7.69
N CYS A 292 37.97 -22.27 6.76
CA CYS A 292 38.73 -21.87 5.58
C CYS A 292 37.97 -22.22 4.30
N LEU A 293 38.11 -21.40 3.27
CA LEU A 293 37.67 -21.69 1.92
C LEU A 293 38.67 -21.15 0.90
N ALA A 294 38.53 -21.55 -0.37
CA ALA A 294 39.36 -21.11 -1.46
C ALA A 294 38.66 -20.04 -2.30
N ALA A 295 39.42 -19.05 -2.80
CA ALA A 295 38.91 -18.02 -3.68
C ALA A 295 39.96 -17.60 -4.73
N PRO A 296 39.58 -16.87 -5.80
CA PRO A 296 40.51 -16.49 -6.86
C PRO A 296 41.60 -15.54 -6.36
N GLY A 297 42.85 -16.02 -6.36
CA GLY A 297 44.04 -15.25 -6.00
C GLY A 297 44.94 -14.92 -7.18
N GLY A 298 44.79 -15.64 -8.31
CA GLY A 298 45.59 -15.45 -9.53
C GLY A 298 46.91 -16.23 -9.52
N ASP A 299 47.58 -16.26 -10.67
CA ASP A 299 48.96 -16.77 -10.82
C ASP A 299 49.81 -15.72 -11.54
N ASP A 300 51.11 -15.93 -11.72
CA ASP A 300 51.99 -14.95 -12.39
C ASP A 300 51.51 -14.55 -13.79
N LYS A 301 50.72 -15.41 -14.48
CA LYS A 301 50.13 -15.14 -15.81
C LYS A 301 48.83 -15.96 -16.07
N PRO A 302 47.62 -15.37 -15.95
CA PRO A 302 47.28 -14.01 -15.48
C PRO A 302 46.94 -13.96 -13.99
N GLY A 303 47.19 -12.79 -13.39
CA GLY A 303 46.73 -12.45 -12.04
C GLY A 303 45.31 -11.87 -12.03
N ILE A 304 44.81 -11.53 -10.85
CA ILE A 304 43.52 -10.84 -10.68
C ILE A 304 43.69 -9.37 -11.07
N ASN A 305 42.97 -8.94 -12.10
CA ASN A 305 42.99 -7.55 -12.56
C ASN A 305 42.02 -6.67 -11.73
N SER A 306 42.54 -5.58 -11.16
CA SER A 306 41.81 -4.60 -10.34
C SER A 306 42.39 -3.18 -10.47
N VAL A 307 41.89 -2.25 -9.66
CA VAL A 307 42.20 -0.82 -9.69
C VAL A 307 43.68 -0.56 -9.40
N ASN A 308 44.28 0.33 -10.19
CA ASN A 308 45.62 0.86 -9.97
C ASN A 308 45.53 2.27 -9.32
N SER A 309 46.28 2.52 -8.24
CA SER A 309 46.35 3.82 -7.55
C SER A 309 46.89 4.97 -8.40
N SER A 310 47.69 4.69 -9.44
CA SER A 310 48.14 5.70 -10.41
C SER A 310 47.17 5.95 -11.57
N GLY A 311 46.02 5.25 -11.58
CA GLY A 311 45.02 5.30 -12.63
C GLY A 311 45.04 4.08 -13.54
N GLY A 312 43.85 3.61 -13.93
CA GLY A 312 43.68 2.44 -14.78
C GLY A 312 43.61 1.14 -13.97
N TYR A 313 44.12 0.05 -14.55
CA TYR A 313 43.97 -1.29 -13.96
C TYR A 313 45.28 -2.06 -14.07
N ILE A 314 45.57 -2.87 -13.04
CA ILE A 314 46.75 -3.71 -12.95
C ILE A 314 46.35 -5.09 -12.44
N ALA A 315 47.14 -6.11 -12.76
CA ALA A 315 46.90 -7.47 -12.30
C ALA A 315 47.92 -7.86 -11.22
N PHE A 316 47.42 -8.35 -10.10
CA PHE A 316 48.21 -8.89 -8.99
C PHE A 316 47.81 -10.33 -8.67
N SER A 317 48.74 -11.05 -8.05
CA SER A 317 48.54 -12.42 -7.60
C SER A 317 48.94 -12.53 -6.13
N GLY A 318 48.09 -13.17 -5.33
CA GLY A 318 48.32 -13.35 -3.90
C GLY A 318 47.07 -13.85 -3.17
N THR A 319 47.23 -14.41 -1.97
CA THR A 319 46.08 -14.63 -1.07
C THR A 319 45.38 -13.31 -0.71
N SER A 320 46.11 -12.20 -0.79
CA SER A 320 45.61 -10.82 -0.66
C SER A 320 44.58 -10.43 -1.73
N MET A 321 44.57 -11.09 -2.89
CA MET A 321 43.53 -10.93 -3.92
C MET A 321 42.38 -11.92 -3.73
N ALA A 322 42.60 -13.05 -3.07
CA ALA A 322 41.56 -14.04 -2.77
C ALA A 322 40.61 -13.54 -1.66
N SER A 323 41.14 -13.03 -0.55
CA SER A 323 40.33 -12.54 0.58
C SER A 323 39.29 -11.46 0.21
N PRO A 324 39.58 -10.43 -0.62
CA PRO A 324 38.59 -9.43 -0.99
C PRO A 324 37.45 -9.97 -1.88
N HIS A 325 37.65 -11.07 -2.63
CA HIS A 325 36.53 -11.72 -3.32
C HIS A 325 35.52 -12.26 -2.31
N VAL A 326 36.02 -12.83 -1.20
CA VAL A 326 35.20 -13.37 -0.12
C VAL A 326 34.52 -12.27 0.66
N ALA A 327 35.22 -11.17 0.98
CA ALA A 327 34.60 -10.02 1.64
C ALA A 327 33.51 -9.36 0.78
N GLY A 328 33.74 -9.20 -0.52
CA GLY A 328 32.72 -8.73 -1.46
C GLY A 328 31.53 -9.67 -1.54
N GLY A 329 31.76 -10.98 -1.60
CA GLY A 329 30.65 -11.93 -1.63
C GLY A 329 29.89 -12.05 -0.31
N ALA A 330 30.57 -11.90 0.83
CA ALA A 330 29.92 -11.74 2.14
C ALA A 330 28.98 -10.52 2.14
N ALA A 331 29.35 -9.44 1.46
CA ALA A 331 28.48 -8.26 1.33
C ALA A 331 27.24 -8.56 0.48
N LEU A 332 27.34 -9.38 -0.57
CA LEU A 332 26.18 -9.85 -1.33
C LEU A 332 25.25 -10.70 -0.45
N VAL A 333 25.79 -11.61 0.36
CA VAL A 333 24.99 -12.44 1.30
C VAL A 333 24.34 -11.58 2.38
N LYS A 334 25.05 -10.56 2.89
CA LYS A 334 24.52 -9.62 3.88
C LYS A 334 23.40 -8.74 3.31
N GLU A 335 23.44 -8.39 2.02
CA GLU A 335 22.31 -7.73 1.35
C GLU A 335 21.11 -8.69 1.24
N ALA A 336 21.35 -9.95 0.88
CA ALA A 336 20.29 -10.97 0.81
C ALA A 336 19.64 -11.27 2.17
N PHE A 337 20.45 -11.26 3.24
CA PHE A 337 20.02 -11.54 4.61
C PHE A 337 20.54 -10.48 5.58
N PRO A 338 19.88 -9.30 5.67
CA PRO A 338 20.36 -8.16 6.47
C PRO A 338 20.53 -8.44 7.96
N TYR A 339 19.83 -9.45 8.49
CA TYR A 339 19.89 -9.86 9.89
C TYR A 339 20.99 -10.88 10.20
N PHE A 340 21.73 -11.38 9.21
CA PHE A 340 22.81 -12.34 9.46
C PHE A 340 23.92 -11.74 10.31
N THR A 341 24.28 -12.43 11.39
CA THR A 341 25.49 -12.16 12.18
C THR A 341 26.74 -12.69 11.45
N ALA A 342 27.94 -12.43 11.99
CA ALA A 342 29.18 -12.95 11.44
C ALA A 342 29.15 -14.48 11.25
N TYR A 343 28.67 -15.23 12.25
CA TYR A 343 28.47 -16.68 12.17
C TYR A 343 27.58 -17.09 10.99
N HIS A 344 26.44 -16.42 10.81
CA HIS A 344 25.51 -16.76 9.72
C HIS A 344 26.11 -16.46 8.35
N LEU A 345 26.84 -15.35 8.20
CA LEU A 345 27.57 -15.04 6.97
C LEU A 345 28.64 -16.11 6.70
N GLN A 346 29.47 -16.41 7.69
CA GLN A 346 30.54 -17.41 7.61
C GLN A 346 29.99 -18.78 7.19
N GLN A 347 29.02 -19.33 7.92
CA GLN A 347 28.48 -20.65 7.64
C GLN A 347 27.77 -20.70 6.28
N THR A 348 27.11 -19.62 5.87
CA THR A 348 26.48 -19.57 4.55
C THR A 348 27.54 -19.62 3.45
N LEU A 349 28.64 -18.88 3.58
CA LEU A 349 29.75 -18.90 2.62
C LEU A 349 30.44 -20.27 2.57
N LEU A 350 30.76 -20.85 3.73
CA LEU A 350 31.42 -22.15 3.84
C LEU A 350 30.55 -23.27 3.27
N THR A 351 29.30 -23.38 3.71
CA THR A 351 28.42 -24.51 3.34
C THR A 351 27.93 -24.46 1.90
N THR A 352 28.04 -23.31 1.24
CA THR A 352 27.70 -23.15 -0.17
C THR A 352 28.90 -23.22 -1.11
N ALA A 353 30.13 -23.31 -0.58
CA ALA A 353 31.31 -23.52 -1.39
C ALA A 353 31.20 -24.79 -2.27
N THR A 354 31.87 -24.74 -3.40
CA THR A 354 31.99 -25.86 -4.33
C THR A 354 33.12 -26.75 -3.83
N ASP A 355 32.78 -27.97 -3.42
CA ASP A 355 33.74 -28.96 -2.92
C ASP A 355 34.89 -29.18 -3.93
N MET A 356 36.13 -29.14 -3.43
CA MET A 356 37.36 -29.31 -4.20
C MET A 356 38.20 -30.52 -3.74
N GLY A 357 37.66 -31.36 -2.85
CA GLY A 357 38.32 -32.54 -2.33
C GLY A 357 38.96 -32.30 -0.96
N ASP A 358 40.28 -32.39 -0.86
CA ASP A 358 41.00 -32.42 0.42
C ASP A 358 40.80 -31.14 1.25
N PRO A 359 40.10 -31.19 2.40
CA PRO A 359 39.84 -30.01 3.22
C PRO A 359 41.11 -29.43 3.85
N SER A 360 42.18 -30.22 4.00
CA SER A 360 43.46 -29.69 4.48
C SER A 360 44.10 -28.75 3.46
N ILE A 361 43.71 -28.82 2.19
CA ILE A 361 44.19 -27.94 1.12
C ILE A 361 43.22 -26.77 0.94
N TYR A 362 41.95 -27.07 0.66
CA TYR A 362 40.97 -26.10 0.18
C TYR A 362 39.91 -25.71 1.22
N GLY A 363 39.95 -26.30 2.43
CA GLY A 363 38.93 -26.11 3.45
C GLY A 363 37.58 -26.60 2.93
N TRP A 364 36.59 -25.71 2.88
CA TRP A 364 35.26 -26.00 2.32
C TRP A 364 35.20 -25.99 0.78
N GLY A 365 36.28 -25.63 0.10
CA GLY A 365 36.36 -25.57 -1.36
C GLY A 365 36.22 -24.15 -1.92
N LEU A 366 35.94 -24.03 -3.23
CA LEU A 366 35.86 -22.75 -3.93
C LEU A 366 34.56 -22.03 -3.58
N MET A 367 34.67 -20.79 -3.10
CA MET A 367 33.52 -19.93 -2.82
C MET A 367 32.54 -19.87 -4.00
N ASN A 368 31.24 -19.98 -3.71
CA ASN A 368 30.17 -19.87 -4.71
C ASN A 368 29.11 -18.85 -4.26
N VAL A 369 29.32 -17.58 -4.59
CA VAL A 369 28.47 -16.49 -4.10
C VAL A 369 27.05 -16.56 -4.68
N GLY A 370 26.91 -17.06 -5.91
CA GLY A 370 25.61 -17.30 -6.53
C GLY A 370 24.75 -18.31 -5.77
N LYS A 371 25.37 -19.32 -5.14
CA LYS A 371 24.69 -20.25 -4.22
C LYS A 371 24.51 -19.62 -2.83
N ALA A 372 25.50 -18.88 -2.32
CA ALA A 372 25.48 -18.27 -1.00
C ALA A 372 24.32 -17.27 -0.79
N VAL A 373 24.01 -16.42 -1.78
CA VAL A 373 22.90 -15.45 -1.68
C VAL A 373 21.51 -16.10 -1.66
N GLN A 374 21.42 -17.41 -1.88
CA GLN A 374 20.19 -18.21 -1.78
C GLN A 374 20.03 -18.87 -0.40
N GLY A 375 20.93 -18.59 0.56
CA GLY A 375 20.88 -19.11 1.93
C GLY A 375 21.93 -20.20 2.20
N PRO A 376 22.03 -20.72 3.43
CA PRO A 376 22.94 -21.82 3.77
C PRO A 376 22.57 -23.10 3.00
N ALA A 377 23.52 -24.02 2.81
CA ALA A 377 23.26 -25.35 2.22
C ALA A 377 23.54 -26.52 3.18
N GLN A 378 24.02 -26.21 4.38
CA GLN A 378 24.16 -27.18 5.46
C GLN A 378 24.01 -26.50 6.82
N PHE A 379 23.44 -27.20 7.80
CA PHE A 379 23.53 -26.87 9.21
C PHE A 379 24.52 -27.81 9.90
N THR A 380 25.68 -27.28 10.25
CA THR A 380 26.76 -28.00 10.97
C THR A 380 26.43 -28.15 12.46
N ARG A 381 25.73 -27.18 13.02
CA ARG A 381 25.16 -27.12 14.37
C ARG A 381 23.85 -26.33 14.34
N LEU A 382 23.29 -26.00 15.50
CA LEU A 382 22.10 -25.15 15.56
C LEU A 382 22.33 -23.82 14.82
N PHE A 383 21.50 -23.56 13.81
CA PHE A 383 21.42 -22.29 13.10
C PHE A 383 20.32 -21.45 13.77
N ASP A 384 20.71 -20.71 14.83
CA ASP A 384 19.81 -19.84 15.59
C ASP A 384 19.72 -18.45 14.95
N VAL A 385 18.65 -18.21 14.22
CA VAL A 385 18.49 -17.02 13.38
C VAL A 385 17.30 -16.16 13.84
N ASP A 386 17.61 -14.93 14.24
CA ASP A 386 16.63 -13.88 14.45
C ASP A 386 16.43 -13.07 13.17
N THR A 387 15.23 -13.16 12.59
CA THR A 387 14.91 -12.45 11.34
C THR A 387 14.64 -10.96 11.52
N LEU A 388 14.54 -10.42 12.74
CA LEU A 388 14.37 -8.98 13.01
C LEU A 388 13.22 -8.29 12.24
N GLY A 389 12.20 -9.03 11.79
CA GLY A 389 11.09 -8.51 10.98
C GLY A 389 11.28 -8.59 9.46
N TYR A 390 12.43 -9.05 8.98
CA TYR A 390 12.69 -9.25 7.54
C TYR A 390 11.96 -10.48 6.99
N HIS A 391 11.69 -10.46 5.69
CA HIS A 391 11.15 -11.57 4.92
C HIS A 391 12.23 -12.12 3.99
N SER A 392 12.55 -13.41 4.10
CA SER A 392 13.62 -14.05 3.32
C SER A 392 13.27 -15.48 2.93
N THR A 393 13.93 -15.97 1.88
CA THR A 393 13.82 -17.35 1.42
C THR A 393 15.21 -18.00 1.45
N PHE A 394 15.33 -19.16 2.10
CA PHE A 394 16.44 -20.08 1.89
C PHE A 394 16.02 -21.08 0.81
N ALA A 395 16.60 -20.91 -0.38
CA ALA A 395 16.24 -21.66 -1.58
C ALA A 395 17.15 -22.85 -1.87
N ASN A 396 18.31 -22.94 -1.19
CA ASN A 396 19.18 -24.10 -1.30
C ASN A 396 18.55 -25.33 -0.61
N ASP A 397 18.97 -26.51 -1.06
CA ASP A 397 18.80 -27.75 -0.31
C ASP A 397 19.72 -27.70 0.92
N ILE A 398 19.14 -27.87 2.12
CA ILE A 398 19.88 -27.77 3.38
C ILE A 398 20.05 -29.15 4.00
N SER A 399 21.30 -29.58 4.15
CA SER A 399 21.67 -30.86 4.77
C SER A 399 22.32 -30.68 6.15
N GLY A 400 22.81 -31.75 6.76
CA GLY A 400 23.64 -31.70 7.97
C GLY A 400 22.97 -32.19 9.24
N ILE A 401 23.76 -32.24 10.32
CA ILE A 401 23.31 -32.74 11.62
C ILE A 401 22.68 -31.67 12.51
N GLY A 402 22.89 -30.39 12.16
CA GLY A 402 22.36 -29.25 12.89
C GLY A 402 20.85 -29.06 12.72
N GLY A 403 20.29 -28.22 13.58
CA GLY A 403 18.88 -27.83 13.55
C GLY A 403 18.69 -26.35 13.22
N LEU A 404 17.45 -25.89 13.18
CA LEU A 404 17.08 -24.51 12.91
C LEU A 404 16.28 -23.94 14.08
N HIS A 405 16.74 -22.84 14.67
CA HIS A 405 15.91 -22.04 15.58
C HIS A 405 15.55 -20.74 14.89
N LYS A 406 14.28 -20.60 14.49
CA LYS A 406 13.74 -19.41 13.83
C LYS A 406 13.10 -18.49 14.86
N ARG A 407 13.66 -17.28 15.01
CA ARG A 407 13.18 -16.22 15.91
C ARG A 407 12.86 -14.92 15.17
N GLY A 408 12.28 -13.97 15.92
CA GLY A 408 11.90 -12.65 15.42
C GLY A 408 10.62 -12.64 14.59
N TYR A 409 9.96 -11.50 14.50
CA TYR A 409 8.63 -11.35 13.88
C TYR A 409 8.61 -11.52 12.35
N GLY A 410 9.77 -11.61 11.70
CA GLY A 410 9.89 -11.76 10.25
C GLY A 410 9.50 -13.15 9.74
N SER A 411 9.40 -13.31 8.42
CA SER A 411 9.13 -14.61 7.81
C SER A 411 10.36 -15.21 7.16
N LEU A 412 10.59 -16.50 7.38
CA LEU A 412 11.58 -17.30 6.67
C LEU A 412 10.87 -18.37 5.86
N GLU A 413 11.17 -18.45 4.57
CA GLU A 413 10.72 -19.53 3.69
C GLU A 413 11.85 -20.54 3.48
N LEU A 414 11.54 -21.83 3.60
CA LEU A 414 12.40 -22.93 3.14
C LEU A 414 11.78 -23.54 1.89
N SER A 415 12.36 -23.29 0.72
CA SER A 415 11.83 -23.77 -0.57
C SER A 415 12.59 -24.97 -1.16
N GLY A 416 13.81 -25.25 -0.67
CA GLY A 416 14.61 -26.41 -1.07
C GLY A 416 14.19 -27.73 -0.41
N ASN A 417 14.93 -28.80 -0.74
CA ASN A 417 14.82 -30.10 -0.08
C ASN A 417 15.71 -30.13 1.17
N ASN A 418 15.11 -29.93 2.34
CA ASN A 418 15.84 -29.82 3.60
C ASN A 418 15.91 -31.17 4.29
N SER A 419 17.09 -31.79 4.24
CA SER A 419 17.36 -33.13 4.79
C SER A 419 18.13 -33.11 6.10
N TYR A 420 18.33 -31.94 6.71
CA TYR A 420 19.00 -31.84 8.00
C TYR A 420 18.21 -32.54 9.12
N THR A 421 18.93 -33.07 10.11
CA THR A 421 18.34 -33.98 11.11
C THR A 421 18.15 -33.36 12.50
N GLY A 422 18.80 -32.24 12.80
CA GLY A 422 18.59 -31.55 14.08
C GLY A 422 17.23 -30.83 14.11
N ASP A 423 16.64 -30.72 15.29
CA ASP A 423 15.27 -30.20 15.46
C ASP A 423 15.08 -28.78 14.88
N THR A 424 13.87 -28.52 14.39
CA THR A 424 13.45 -27.19 13.96
C THR A 424 12.51 -26.57 15.01
N THR A 425 12.90 -25.44 15.59
CA THR A 425 12.06 -24.67 16.52
C THR A 425 11.66 -23.34 15.89
N VAL A 426 10.37 -23.02 15.90
CA VAL A 426 9.82 -21.73 15.46
C VAL A 426 9.29 -21.01 16.68
N SER A 427 10.06 -20.06 17.21
CA SER A 427 9.67 -19.30 18.41
C SER A 427 9.18 -17.89 18.13
N GLY A 428 9.21 -17.44 16.87
CA GLY A 428 8.71 -16.12 16.49
C GLY A 428 8.54 -15.97 14.98
N GLY A 429 7.54 -15.17 14.60
CA GLY A 429 7.24 -14.89 13.20
C GLY A 429 6.80 -16.14 12.45
N ARG A 430 6.99 -16.16 11.12
CA ARG A 430 6.53 -17.26 10.26
C ARG A 430 7.69 -18.09 9.72
N LEU A 431 7.61 -19.42 9.83
CA LEU A 431 8.37 -20.35 9.01
C LEU A 431 7.43 -20.93 7.94
N ALA A 432 7.68 -20.62 6.68
CA ALA A 432 6.94 -21.20 5.56
C ALA A 432 7.77 -22.33 4.92
N VAL A 433 7.27 -23.56 4.93
CA VAL A 433 7.93 -24.68 4.25
C VAL A 433 7.21 -24.91 2.93
N ASN A 434 7.87 -24.61 1.82
CA ASN A 434 7.36 -24.81 0.45
C ASN A 434 8.10 -25.93 -0.30
N GLY A 435 9.24 -26.39 0.22
CA GLY A 435 9.91 -27.61 -0.21
C GLY A 435 9.61 -28.79 0.73
N THR A 436 10.65 -29.50 1.14
CA THR A 436 10.56 -30.58 2.14
C THR A 436 11.38 -30.24 3.37
N LEU A 437 10.97 -30.74 4.52
CA LEU A 437 11.69 -30.63 5.79
C LEU A 437 11.63 -31.96 6.54
N ALA A 438 12.75 -32.66 6.56
CA ALA A 438 12.89 -33.96 7.21
C ALA A 438 12.90 -33.87 8.75
N SER A 439 13.33 -32.74 9.29
CA SER A 439 13.37 -32.49 10.73
C SER A 439 11.98 -32.37 11.35
N ALA A 440 11.87 -32.74 12.63
CA ALA A 440 10.68 -32.48 13.43
C ALA A 440 10.57 -30.97 13.74
N VAL A 441 9.34 -30.45 13.72
CA VAL A 441 9.07 -29.02 13.92
C VAL A 441 8.32 -28.81 15.23
N THR A 442 8.89 -27.99 16.11
CA THR A 442 8.22 -27.45 17.28
C THR A 442 7.85 -26.00 17.02
N VAL A 443 6.55 -25.68 17.07
CA VAL A 443 6.04 -24.31 16.92
C VAL A 443 5.70 -23.80 18.31
N GLU A 444 6.47 -22.83 18.82
CA GLU A 444 6.17 -22.22 20.12
C GLU A 444 5.09 -21.14 19.98
N ARG A 445 4.62 -20.59 21.12
CA ARG A 445 3.42 -19.74 21.19
C ARG A 445 3.40 -18.54 20.24
N GLU A 446 4.55 -17.93 20.01
CA GLU A 446 4.69 -16.75 19.12
C GLU A 446 5.12 -17.11 17.69
N GLY A 447 5.33 -18.40 17.42
CA GLY A 447 5.68 -18.93 16.12
C GLY A 447 4.47 -19.29 15.27
N THR A 448 4.65 -19.18 13.96
CA THR A 448 3.70 -19.63 12.94
C THR A 448 4.39 -20.59 11.98
N LEU A 449 3.84 -21.80 11.81
CA LEU A 449 4.20 -22.71 10.73
C LEU A 449 3.20 -22.59 9.59
N GLY A 450 3.69 -22.44 8.36
CA GLY A 450 2.85 -22.47 7.17
C GLY A 450 3.59 -22.98 5.94
N GLY A 451 3.08 -22.63 4.76
CA GLY A 451 3.63 -23.06 3.48
C GLY A 451 2.90 -24.27 2.91
N SER A 452 3.28 -24.68 1.70
CA SER A 452 2.59 -25.70 0.89
C SER A 452 3.39 -26.99 0.70
N GLY A 453 4.47 -27.14 1.46
CA GLY A 453 5.43 -28.23 1.34
C GLY A 453 5.11 -29.42 2.23
N THR A 454 6.15 -30.21 2.51
CA THR A 454 6.07 -31.37 3.40
C THR A 454 7.00 -31.20 4.59
N VAL A 455 6.49 -31.41 5.79
CA VAL A 455 7.24 -31.48 7.05
C VAL A 455 7.15 -32.89 7.63
N SER A 456 8.05 -33.23 8.55
CA SER A 456 8.08 -34.55 9.18
C SER A 456 6.99 -34.71 10.26
N LYS A 457 7.34 -34.47 11.53
CA LYS A 457 6.41 -34.43 12.67
C LYS A 457 6.26 -32.98 13.13
N VAL A 458 5.07 -32.60 13.60
CA VAL A 458 4.81 -31.23 14.11
C VAL A 458 4.23 -31.28 15.52
N ASP A 459 4.83 -30.50 16.41
CA ASP A 459 4.33 -30.21 17.75
C ASP A 459 4.01 -28.72 17.88
N ASN A 460 2.72 -28.38 17.97
CA ASN A 460 2.23 -27.01 17.80
C ASN A 460 1.65 -26.43 19.10
N TYR A 461 2.34 -25.43 19.65
CA TYR A 461 1.89 -24.56 20.73
C TYR A 461 1.52 -23.14 20.25
N GLY A 462 1.83 -22.81 19.00
CA GLY A 462 1.60 -21.51 18.37
C GLY A 462 0.54 -21.60 17.27
N THR A 463 0.85 -21.03 16.11
CA THR A 463 -0.09 -20.97 14.98
C THR A 463 0.31 -21.91 13.86
N LEU A 464 -0.65 -22.69 13.36
CA LEU A 464 -0.57 -23.40 12.09
C LEU A 464 -1.40 -22.64 11.06
N ALA A 465 -0.79 -22.24 9.95
CA ALA A 465 -1.43 -21.55 8.82
C ALA A 465 -1.01 -22.25 7.51
N PRO A 466 -1.65 -23.40 7.14
CA PRO A 466 -1.27 -24.17 5.98
C PRO A 466 -1.38 -23.36 4.69
N GLY A 467 -0.54 -23.69 3.71
CA GLY A 467 -0.54 -23.05 2.40
C GLY A 467 0.14 -21.67 2.36
N ASN A 468 0.01 -21.05 1.19
CA ASN A 468 0.26 -19.63 0.93
C ASN A 468 -1.07 -18.93 0.57
N SER A 469 -2.18 -19.41 1.16
CA SER A 469 -3.51 -18.78 1.10
C SER A 469 -4.18 -18.79 -0.30
N VAL A 470 -4.82 -19.86 -0.79
CA VAL A 470 -5.07 -21.16 -0.14
C VAL A 470 -4.11 -22.26 -0.62
N GLY A 471 -3.74 -23.20 0.25
CA GLY A 471 -2.84 -24.30 -0.12
C GLY A 471 -2.84 -25.50 0.84
N THR A 472 -2.06 -26.53 0.49
CA THR A 472 -1.97 -27.76 1.30
C THR A 472 -0.59 -27.89 1.94
N LEU A 473 -0.52 -28.02 3.26
CA LEU A 473 0.69 -28.43 3.99
C LEU A 473 0.58 -29.91 4.34
N THR A 474 1.65 -30.69 4.09
CA THR A 474 1.69 -32.11 4.42
C THR A 474 2.59 -32.36 5.63
N VAL A 475 2.10 -33.07 6.65
CA VAL A 475 2.86 -33.58 7.79
C VAL A 475 3.00 -35.08 7.57
N SER A 476 4.20 -35.59 7.31
CA SER A 476 4.40 -37.01 6.98
C SER A 476 4.18 -37.93 8.18
N GLY A 477 4.49 -37.44 9.39
CA GLY A 477 4.26 -38.12 10.66
C GLY A 477 3.01 -37.63 11.37
N ASP A 478 3.08 -37.59 12.70
CA ASP A 478 1.99 -37.11 13.55
C ASP A 478 1.94 -35.58 13.63
N TYR A 479 0.73 -35.04 13.82
CA TYR A 479 0.48 -33.64 14.13
C TYR A 479 -0.18 -33.53 15.51
N THR A 480 0.43 -32.75 16.40
CA THR A 480 -0.14 -32.47 17.74
C THR A 480 -0.36 -30.98 17.89
N ALA A 481 -1.60 -30.56 18.10
CA ALA A 481 -1.96 -29.21 18.51
C ALA A 481 -2.28 -29.20 20.01
N HIS A 482 -1.54 -28.40 20.78
CA HIS A 482 -1.71 -28.26 22.23
C HIS A 482 -2.70 -27.16 22.60
N ALA A 483 -3.17 -27.18 23.85
CA ALA A 483 -3.94 -26.09 24.45
C ALA A 483 -3.31 -24.71 24.19
N GLY A 484 -4.11 -23.79 23.67
CA GLY A 484 -3.70 -22.43 23.32
C GLY A 484 -3.14 -22.24 21.92
N SER A 485 -2.88 -23.32 21.18
CA SER A 485 -2.50 -23.24 19.76
C SER A 485 -3.68 -22.79 18.87
N VAL A 486 -3.36 -22.25 17.70
CA VAL A 486 -4.31 -21.80 16.69
C VAL A 486 -4.10 -22.55 15.38
N HIS A 487 -5.18 -23.01 14.76
CA HIS A 487 -5.20 -23.41 13.36
C HIS A 487 -5.94 -22.32 12.57
N GLU A 488 -5.23 -21.62 11.69
CA GLU A 488 -5.84 -20.66 10.77
C GLU A 488 -6.37 -21.37 9.53
N LEU A 489 -7.61 -21.03 9.17
CA LEU A 489 -8.28 -21.54 7.98
C LEU A 489 -8.65 -20.36 7.09
N GLU A 490 -8.10 -20.34 5.88
CA GLU A 490 -8.54 -19.46 4.81
C GLU A 490 -9.27 -20.25 3.73
N VAL A 491 -10.19 -19.56 3.08
CA VAL A 491 -11.05 -20.13 2.05
C VAL A 491 -11.01 -19.23 0.82
N GLY A 492 -10.69 -19.86 -0.31
CA GLY A 492 -10.65 -19.24 -1.62
C GLY A 492 -11.92 -19.46 -2.44
N PRO A 493 -11.92 -18.98 -3.69
CA PRO A 493 -13.02 -19.19 -4.62
C PRO A 493 -13.39 -20.67 -4.81
N ALA A 494 -14.65 -20.93 -5.12
CA ALA A 494 -15.17 -22.28 -5.43
C ALA A 494 -15.00 -23.34 -4.32
N GLY A 495 -14.77 -22.94 -3.07
CA GLY A 495 -14.63 -23.88 -1.95
C GLY A 495 -13.22 -24.41 -1.74
N ALA A 496 -12.22 -23.83 -2.39
CA ALA A 496 -10.83 -24.11 -2.10
C ALA A 496 -10.50 -23.67 -0.67
N THR A 497 -9.73 -24.48 0.05
CA THR A 497 -9.43 -24.29 1.47
C THR A 497 -7.95 -24.52 1.71
N ASP A 498 -7.44 -23.87 2.75
CA ASP A 498 -6.23 -24.37 3.37
C ASP A 498 -6.48 -25.78 3.91
N ARG A 499 -5.49 -26.64 3.68
CA ARG A 499 -5.59 -28.05 4.02
C ARG A 499 -4.34 -28.53 4.74
N LEU A 500 -4.53 -29.20 5.86
CA LEU A 500 -3.50 -29.98 6.52
C LEU A 500 -3.69 -31.46 6.16
N VAL A 501 -2.71 -32.09 5.53
CA VAL A 501 -2.70 -33.53 5.28
C VAL A 501 -1.69 -34.19 6.21
N VAL A 502 -2.16 -35.07 7.10
CA VAL A 502 -1.35 -35.74 8.11
C VAL A 502 -1.22 -37.23 7.76
N GLY A 503 0.00 -37.69 7.54
CA GLY A 503 0.33 -39.08 7.22
C GLY A 503 0.25 -40.02 8.45
N GLY A 504 0.35 -39.46 9.65
CA GLY A 504 0.14 -40.16 10.92
C GLY A 504 -1.23 -39.87 11.56
N ALA A 505 -1.26 -39.80 12.89
CA ALA A 505 -2.42 -39.38 13.67
C ALA A 505 -2.39 -37.85 13.90
N ALA A 506 -3.58 -37.25 14.00
CA ALA A 506 -3.73 -35.85 14.39
C ALA A 506 -4.39 -35.75 15.77
N HIS A 507 -3.79 -34.98 16.69
CA HIS A 507 -4.38 -34.64 17.98
C HIS A 507 -4.69 -33.14 18.05
N ILE A 508 -5.91 -32.78 18.44
CA ILE A 508 -6.41 -31.40 18.46
C ILE A 508 -6.82 -30.97 19.87
N ASP A 509 -6.21 -29.91 20.38
CA ASP A 509 -6.57 -29.26 21.66
C ASP A 509 -6.55 -27.71 21.56
N GLY A 510 -6.55 -27.17 20.34
CA GLY A 510 -6.38 -25.74 20.05
C GLY A 510 -7.67 -24.96 19.77
N THR A 511 -7.52 -23.82 19.09
CA THR A 511 -8.61 -22.99 18.54
C THR A 511 -8.57 -23.02 17.02
N LEU A 512 -9.72 -23.15 16.36
CA LEU A 512 -9.84 -22.94 14.91
C LEU A 512 -10.17 -21.46 14.66
N LYS A 513 -9.35 -20.75 13.90
CA LYS A 513 -9.56 -19.36 13.52
C LYS A 513 -9.89 -19.26 12.03
N LEU A 514 -11.04 -18.66 11.71
CA LEU A 514 -11.41 -18.36 10.32
C LEU A 514 -10.74 -17.05 9.91
N ALA A 515 -9.63 -17.14 9.20
CA ALA A 515 -8.75 -16.01 8.91
C ALA A 515 -9.06 -15.33 7.55
N GLY A 516 -9.69 -16.04 6.61
CA GLY A 516 -9.96 -15.52 5.27
C GLY A 516 -11.14 -16.20 4.58
N GLY A 517 -11.85 -15.46 3.73
CA GLY A 517 -13.05 -15.88 3.00
C GLY A 517 -13.13 -15.30 1.57
N PRO A 518 -14.28 -15.43 0.86
CA PRO A 518 -15.62 -15.49 1.43
C PRO A 518 -16.11 -16.90 1.77
N PHE A 519 -16.76 -17.01 2.92
CA PHE A 519 -17.51 -18.20 3.33
C PHE A 519 -18.91 -18.17 2.72
N ARG A 520 -19.33 -19.31 2.17
CA ARG A 520 -20.63 -19.50 1.54
C ARG A 520 -21.46 -20.47 2.32
N GLN A 521 -22.75 -20.17 2.42
CA GLN A 521 -23.71 -21.00 3.11
C GLN A 521 -23.84 -22.37 2.43
N ASN A 522 -24.02 -23.42 3.24
CA ASN A 522 -24.24 -24.79 2.80
C ASN A 522 -23.10 -25.39 1.95
N VAL A 523 -21.92 -24.78 1.99
CA VAL A 523 -20.69 -25.34 1.45
C VAL A 523 -19.92 -25.99 2.60
N ALA A 524 -19.50 -27.23 2.40
CA ALA A 524 -18.61 -27.94 3.32
C ALA A 524 -17.16 -27.69 2.90
N TYR A 525 -16.35 -27.23 3.83
CA TYR A 525 -14.95 -26.86 3.65
C TYR A 525 -14.06 -27.89 4.35
N SER A 526 -13.50 -28.83 3.59
CA SER A 526 -12.56 -29.81 4.14
C SER A 526 -11.21 -29.17 4.37
N PHE A 527 -10.65 -29.26 5.58
CA PHE A 527 -9.41 -28.55 5.92
C PHE A 527 -8.37 -29.42 6.65
N MET A 528 -8.73 -30.65 7.04
CA MET A 528 -7.78 -31.59 7.62
C MET A 528 -8.11 -33.02 7.27
N ASP A 529 -7.08 -33.79 6.91
CA ASP A 529 -7.16 -35.24 6.76
C ASP A 529 -6.03 -35.90 7.53
N ALA A 530 -6.33 -36.94 8.29
CA ALA A 530 -5.34 -37.70 9.05
C ALA A 530 -5.45 -39.19 8.73
N ALA A 531 -4.39 -39.80 8.22
CA ALA A 531 -4.41 -41.20 7.78
C ALA A 531 -4.73 -42.17 8.92
N ASN A 532 -4.26 -41.88 10.14
CA ASN A 532 -4.56 -42.67 11.35
C ASN A 532 -5.67 -42.04 12.21
N GLY A 533 -6.46 -41.13 11.64
CA GLY A 533 -7.60 -40.49 12.29
C GLY A 533 -7.25 -39.27 13.14
N VAL A 534 -8.31 -38.55 13.52
CA VAL A 534 -8.24 -37.34 14.36
C VAL A 534 -8.75 -37.65 15.76
N THR A 535 -8.01 -37.22 16.78
CA THR A 535 -8.39 -37.29 18.20
C THR A 535 -8.42 -35.90 18.82
N GLY A 536 -9.11 -35.74 19.95
CA GLY A 536 -9.32 -34.43 20.56
C GLY A 536 -10.35 -33.58 19.82
N GLN A 537 -10.49 -32.32 20.21
CA GLN A 537 -11.46 -31.36 19.66
C GLN A 537 -10.90 -29.93 19.76
N TYR A 538 -11.29 -29.07 18.81
CA TYR A 538 -11.10 -27.63 18.96
C TYR A 538 -11.92 -27.12 20.15
N SER A 539 -11.28 -26.37 21.04
CA SER A 539 -11.93 -25.75 22.19
C SER A 539 -12.93 -24.66 21.77
N HIS A 540 -12.57 -23.87 20.75
CA HIS A 540 -13.36 -22.76 20.22
C HIS A 540 -13.16 -22.62 18.71
N ILE A 541 -14.13 -21.98 18.05
CA ILE A 541 -14.00 -21.44 16.70
C ILE A 541 -14.09 -19.92 16.81
N THR A 542 -13.08 -19.21 16.33
CA THR A 542 -13.07 -17.73 16.28
C THR A 542 -13.32 -17.25 14.86
N TYR A 543 -14.23 -16.29 14.70
CA TYR A 543 -14.65 -15.72 13.44
C TYR A 543 -15.35 -14.37 13.68
N ASP A 544 -15.27 -13.46 12.70
CA ASP A 544 -15.82 -12.10 12.83
C ASP A 544 -17.12 -11.88 12.02
N MET A 545 -17.64 -12.93 11.38
CA MET A 545 -18.86 -12.84 10.56
C MET A 545 -20.10 -12.64 11.45
N ALA A 546 -20.89 -11.62 11.15
CA ALA A 546 -22.09 -11.29 11.93
C ALA A 546 -23.28 -12.21 11.63
N PHE A 547 -23.39 -12.70 10.38
CA PHE A 547 -24.58 -13.37 9.87
C PHE A 547 -24.39 -14.86 9.56
N LEU A 548 -23.15 -15.33 9.63
CA LEU A 548 -22.79 -16.70 9.33
C LEU A 548 -22.25 -17.37 10.59
N SER A 549 -22.72 -18.58 10.86
CA SER A 549 -22.26 -19.42 11.95
C SER A 549 -21.56 -20.67 11.41
N PRO A 550 -20.30 -20.92 11.79
CA PRO A 550 -19.60 -22.15 11.48
C PRO A 550 -20.04 -23.29 12.39
N THR A 551 -20.11 -24.50 11.82
CA THR A 551 -20.28 -25.75 12.55
C THR A 551 -19.22 -26.74 12.10
N LEU A 552 -18.44 -27.27 13.06
CA LEU A 552 -17.44 -28.29 12.78
C LEU A 552 -18.06 -29.67 12.63
N LEU A 553 -17.58 -30.41 11.64
CA LEU A 553 -17.94 -31.79 11.36
C LEU A 553 -16.71 -32.67 11.61
N TYR A 554 -16.80 -33.55 12.61
CA TYR A 554 -15.73 -34.46 12.99
C TYR A 554 -15.87 -35.83 12.31
N GLY A 555 -14.73 -36.39 11.90
CA GLY A 555 -14.59 -37.71 11.31
C GLY A 555 -13.11 -38.06 11.12
N PRO A 556 -12.77 -39.01 10.22
CA PRO A 556 -11.39 -39.27 9.79
C PRO A 556 -10.73 -38.05 9.12
N SER A 557 -11.57 -37.13 8.61
CA SER A 557 -11.22 -35.79 8.18
C SER A 557 -12.06 -34.76 8.94
N LEU A 558 -11.59 -33.52 9.01
CA LEU A 558 -12.33 -32.39 9.56
C LEU A 558 -12.85 -31.50 8.45
N SER A 559 -14.10 -31.09 8.58
CA SER A 559 -14.73 -30.13 7.68
C SER A 559 -15.52 -29.08 8.44
N LEU A 560 -15.66 -27.91 7.84
CA LEU A 560 -16.46 -26.80 8.35
C LEU A 560 -17.70 -26.61 7.49
N MET A 561 -18.89 -26.57 8.09
CA MET A 561 -20.13 -26.19 7.41
C MET A 561 -20.55 -24.80 7.88
N ILE A 562 -20.81 -23.91 6.92
CA ILE A 562 -21.25 -22.54 7.22
C ILE A 562 -22.75 -22.42 6.96
N LYS A 563 -23.49 -21.81 7.90
CA LYS A 563 -24.92 -21.56 7.78
C LYS A 563 -25.27 -20.12 8.15
N ARG A 564 -26.35 -19.59 7.54
CA ARG A 564 -27.00 -18.37 8.02
C ARG A 564 -27.50 -18.55 9.45
N ASN A 565 -27.21 -17.59 10.31
CA ASN A 565 -27.75 -17.53 11.68
C ASN A 565 -29.04 -16.69 11.73
N ASP A 566 -29.67 -16.56 12.91
CA ASP A 566 -30.94 -15.82 13.06
C ASP A 566 -30.77 -14.29 13.20
N THR A 567 -29.55 -13.75 13.13
CA THR A 567 -29.30 -12.31 13.32
C THR A 567 -29.71 -11.54 12.07
N PRO A 568 -30.74 -10.68 12.08
CA PRO A 568 -31.17 -9.98 10.87
C PRO A 568 -30.16 -8.89 10.48
N PHE A 569 -30.06 -8.56 9.18
CA PHE A 569 -29.19 -7.48 8.70
C PHE A 569 -29.47 -6.14 9.39
N ALA A 570 -30.73 -5.87 9.75
CA ALA A 570 -31.15 -4.64 10.41
C ALA A 570 -30.65 -4.50 11.86
N ALA A 571 -30.13 -5.57 12.49
CA ALA A 571 -29.57 -5.52 13.84
C ALA A 571 -28.37 -4.56 13.95
N PHE A 572 -27.64 -4.36 12.85
CA PHE A 572 -26.45 -3.51 12.77
C PHE A 572 -26.65 -2.28 11.86
N ALA A 573 -27.91 -1.94 11.58
CA ALA A 573 -28.28 -0.71 10.88
C ALA A 573 -28.70 0.38 11.87
N ASN A 574 -28.32 1.62 11.59
CA ASN A 574 -28.54 2.74 12.50
C ASN A 574 -29.82 3.50 12.17
N THR A 575 -29.98 3.89 10.90
CA THR A 575 -31.11 4.74 10.45
C THR A 575 -32.33 3.93 10.03
N SER A 576 -33.50 4.55 9.95
CA SER A 576 -34.72 3.88 9.48
C SER A 576 -34.60 3.46 8.01
N ASN A 577 -33.96 4.28 7.17
CA ASN A 577 -33.68 3.94 5.78
C ASN A 577 -32.73 2.75 5.67
N GLN A 578 -31.65 2.73 6.45
CA GLN A 578 -30.72 1.58 6.51
C GLN A 578 -31.44 0.31 6.96
N LYS A 579 -32.29 0.39 7.99
CA LYS A 579 -33.10 -0.76 8.46
C LYS A 579 -34.09 -1.22 7.39
N ALA A 580 -34.71 -0.30 6.65
CA ALA A 580 -35.66 -0.63 5.60
C ALA A 580 -35.00 -1.44 4.47
N VAL A 581 -33.84 -0.99 3.96
CA VAL A 581 -33.09 -1.74 2.94
C VAL A 581 -32.52 -3.05 3.50
N ALA A 582 -32.03 -3.05 4.74
CA ALA A 582 -31.52 -4.25 5.41
C ALA A 582 -32.60 -5.33 5.52
N ASN A 583 -33.80 -4.98 5.99
CA ASN A 583 -34.93 -5.90 6.10
C ASN A 583 -35.35 -6.46 4.73
N ALA A 584 -35.37 -5.64 3.68
CA ALA A 584 -35.68 -6.12 2.34
C ALA A 584 -34.63 -7.09 1.83
N LEU A 585 -33.35 -6.79 1.99
CA LEU A 585 -32.25 -7.67 1.57
C LEU A 585 -32.24 -8.98 2.38
N ASP A 586 -32.59 -8.93 3.66
CA ASP A 586 -32.60 -10.10 4.54
C ASP A 586 -33.58 -11.19 4.08
N THR A 587 -34.68 -10.82 3.41
CA THR A 587 -35.68 -11.78 2.87
C THR A 587 -35.13 -12.75 1.83
N GLY A 588 -34.04 -12.40 1.15
CA GLY A 588 -33.34 -13.27 0.21
C GLY A 588 -32.08 -13.92 0.79
N SER A 589 -31.77 -13.70 2.08
CA SER A 589 -30.47 -14.09 2.65
C SER A 589 -30.28 -15.61 2.81
N ASP A 590 -31.37 -16.37 2.99
CA ASP A 590 -31.32 -17.84 3.05
C ASP A 590 -31.08 -18.49 1.69
N GLN A 591 -31.59 -17.86 0.62
CA GLN A 591 -31.46 -18.31 -0.77
C GLN A 591 -31.19 -17.11 -1.67
N PRO A 592 -29.94 -16.61 -1.69
CA PRO A 592 -29.58 -15.44 -2.50
C PRO A 592 -29.94 -15.61 -3.98
N PRO A 593 -30.63 -14.64 -4.60
CA PRO A 593 -30.85 -14.65 -6.05
C PRO A 593 -29.51 -14.71 -6.79
N ALA A 594 -29.42 -15.53 -7.85
CA ALA A 594 -28.18 -15.69 -8.62
C ALA A 594 -27.64 -14.35 -9.18
N ALA A 595 -28.52 -13.41 -9.50
CA ALA A 595 -28.16 -12.07 -9.98
C ALA A 595 -27.57 -11.14 -8.90
N MET A 596 -27.60 -11.55 -7.62
CA MET A 596 -27.08 -10.80 -6.47
C MET A 596 -26.08 -11.62 -5.64
N ALA A 597 -25.59 -12.75 -6.17
CA ALA A 597 -24.82 -13.71 -5.38
C ALA A 597 -23.57 -13.11 -4.71
N GLU A 598 -22.82 -12.27 -5.43
CA GLU A 598 -21.59 -11.67 -4.90
C GLU A 598 -21.87 -10.56 -3.88
N LEU A 599 -22.93 -9.77 -4.11
CA LEU A 599 -23.40 -8.80 -3.13
C LEU A 599 -23.81 -9.49 -1.82
N TYR A 600 -24.53 -10.62 -1.91
CA TYR A 600 -24.88 -11.41 -0.73
C TYR A 600 -23.65 -12.04 -0.07
N ASP A 601 -22.71 -12.59 -0.84
CA ASP A 601 -21.44 -13.12 -0.30
C ASP A 601 -20.74 -12.04 0.55
N THR A 602 -20.66 -10.80 0.06
CA THR A 602 -20.08 -9.68 0.82
C THR A 602 -20.89 -9.33 2.06
N VAL A 603 -22.22 -9.17 1.97
CA VAL A 603 -23.04 -8.76 3.12
C VAL A 603 -23.09 -9.86 4.19
N LEU A 604 -23.18 -11.13 3.80
CA LEU A 604 -23.22 -12.26 4.73
C LEU A 604 -21.89 -12.46 5.49
N ASN A 605 -20.76 -12.19 4.84
CA ASN A 605 -19.44 -12.25 5.47
C ASN A 605 -19.09 -10.98 6.28
N ALA A 606 -19.97 -9.98 6.31
CA ALA A 606 -19.71 -8.70 6.95
C ALA A 606 -19.52 -8.85 8.47
N GLN A 607 -18.60 -8.04 9.00
CA GLN A 607 -18.51 -7.77 10.42
C GLN A 607 -19.59 -6.76 10.83
N SER A 608 -20.02 -6.81 12.09
CA SER A 608 -21.10 -5.95 12.62
C SER A 608 -20.87 -4.46 12.35
N GLY A 609 -19.62 -3.98 12.47
CA GLY A 609 -19.25 -2.57 12.22
C GLY A 609 -19.34 -2.11 10.75
N GLN A 610 -19.39 -3.03 9.78
CA GLN A 610 -19.41 -2.71 8.35
C GLN A 610 -20.82 -2.54 7.79
N VAL A 611 -21.81 -3.16 8.42
CA VAL A 611 -23.17 -3.34 7.89
C VAL A 611 -23.86 -2.00 7.61
N ALA A 612 -23.83 -1.06 8.56
CA ALA A 612 -24.45 0.25 8.38
C ALA A 612 -23.91 0.99 7.13
N GLY A 613 -22.60 0.90 6.87
CA GLY A 613 -21.97 1.51 5.70
C GLY A 613 -22.35 0.84 4.36
N TYR A 614 -22.65 -0.46 4.37
CA TYR A 614 -23.22 -1.14 3.20
C TYR A 614 -24.66 -0.71 2.95
N MET A 615 -25.50 -0.70 3.99
CA MET A 615 -26.91 -0.31 3.87
C MET A 615 -27.07 1.14 3.43
N GLU A 616 -26.19 2.03 3.90
CA GLU A 616 -26.15 3.45 3.49
C GLU A 616 -25.95 3.63 1.98
N GLN A 617 -25.20 2.73 1.34
CA GLN A 617 -24.95 2.76 -0.11
C GLN A 617 -26.07 2.09 -0.90
N LEU A 618 -26.70 1.05 -0.34
CA LEU A 618 -27.73 0.25 -1.01
C LEU A 618 -29.13 0.90 -1.00
N GLN A 619 -29.42 1.81 -0.06
CA GLN A 619 -30.76 2.38 0.14
C GLN A 619 -31.32 3.21 -1.04
N GLY A 620 -30.49 3.78 -1.93
CA GLY A 620 -30.98 4.57 -3.07
C GLY A 620 -31.68 5.90 -2.72
N GLN A 621 -31.23 6.60 -1.67
CA GLN A 621 -31.86 7.83 -1.15
C GLN A 621 -32.01 8.94 -2.20
N ILE A 622 -31.16 8.98 -3.24
CA ILE A 622 -31.26 9.95 -4.34
C ILE A 622 -32.65 10.05 -4.98
N HIS A 623 -33.41 8.95 -5.05
CA HIS A 623 -34.76 8.97 -5.61
C HIS A 623 -35.75 9.73 -4.72
N ALA A 624 -35.65 9.56 -3.40
CA ALA A 624 -36.46 10.32 -2.45
C ALA A 624 -36.00 11.78 -2.36
N GLY A 625 -34.69 12.04 -2.34
CA GLY A 625 -34.12 13.40 -2.38
C GLY A 625 -34.49 14.18 -3.65
N THR A 626 -34.58 13.50 -4.79
CA THR A 626 -35.09 14.09 -6.04
C THR A 626 -36.55 14.55 -5.88
N THR A 627 -37.37 13.75 -5.21
CA THR A 627 -38.76 14.10 -4.90
C THR A 627 -38.82 15.35 -4.01
N SER A 628 -37.99 15.43 -2.95
CA SER A 628 -37.88 16.61 -2.09
C SER A 628 -37.49 17.87 -2.86
N ALA A 629 -36.53 17.78 -3.78
CA ALA A 629 -36.10 18.91 -4.60
C ALA A 629 -37.21 19.39 -5.55
N LEU A 630 -37.89 18.49 -6.26
CA LEU A 630 -38.95 18.84 -7.20
C LEU A 630 -40.19 19.44 -6.52
N LEU A 631 -40.62 18.88 -5.38
CA LEU A 631 -41.71 19.47 -4.58
C LEU A 631 -41.33 20.85 -4.05
N SER A 632 -40.10 21.01 -3.58
CA SER A 632 -39.63 22.32 -3.09
C SER A 632 -39.62 23.36 -4.21
N ASN A 633 -39.31 23.00 -5.46
CA ASN A 633 -39.35 23.92 -6.61
C ASN A 633 -40.76 24.37 -7.01
N GLY A 634 -41.81 23.79 -6.42
CA GLY A 634 -43.19 24.08 -6.76
C GLY A 634 -43.65 25.53 -6.48
N ASP A 635 -42.83 26.33 -5.81
CA ASP A 635 -43.09 27.73 -5.49
C ASP A 635 -42.51 28.74 -6.49
N LEU A 636 -41.56 28.35 -7.34
CA LEU A 636 -40.85 29.26 -8.25
C LEU A 636 -41.79 29.95 -9.24
N LEU A 637 -42.60 29.16 -9.94
CA LEU A 637 -43.50 29.67 -10.98
C LEU A 637 -44.59 30.59 -10.39
N PRO A 638 -45.34 30.20 -9.32
CA PRO A 638 -46.28 31.11 -8.65
C PRO A 638 -45.63 32.42 -8.19
N ARG A 639 -44.37 32.39 -7.73
CA ARG A 639 -43.64 33.59 -7.30
C ARG A 639 -43.25 34.51 -8.44
N THR A 640 -42.74 33.95 -9.54
CA THR A 640 -42.47 34.71 -10.77
C THR A 640 -43.75 35.37 -11.26
N LEU A 641 -44.86 34.63 -11.35
CA LEU A 641 -46.15 35.19 -11.76
C LEU A 641 -46.68 36.26 -10.80
N GLY A 642 -46.53 36.07 -9.49
CA GLY A 642 -46.85 37.06 -8.45
C GLY A 642 -46.15 38.40 -8.66
N LYS A 643 -44.86 38.36 -8.98
CA LYS A 643 -44.07 39.58 -9.25
C LYS A 643 -44.48 40.23 -10.55
N GLN A 644 -44.60 39.45 -11.63
CA GLN A 644 -44.98 39.97 -12.94
C GLN A 644 -46.37 40.63 -12.90
N ALA A 645 -47.32 40.00 -12.22
CA ALA A 645 -48.65 40.53 -11.94
C ALA A 645 -48.61 41.83 -11.12
N SER A 646 -47.79 41.91 -10.06
CA SER A 646 -47.75 43.10 -9.20
C SER A 646 -47.25 44.37 -9.90
N SER A 647 -46.30 44.28 -10.86
CA SER A 647 -45.85 45.46 -11.63
C SER A 647 -46.80 45.88 -12.76
N ALA A 648 -47.64 44.98 -13.28
CA ALA A 648 -48.57 45.27 -14.37
C ALA A 648 -49.80 46.09 -13.90
N ARG A 649 -50.10 46.08 -12.59
CA ARG A 649 -51.27 46.71 -11.96
C ARG A 649 -51.28 48.24 -11.95
N ASN A 650 -50.16 48.89 -12.29
CA ASN A 650 -50.06 50.35 -12.43
C ASN A 650 -50.43 50.87 -13.84
N THR A 651 -51.00 50.02 -14.70
CA THR A 651 -51.39 50.39 -16.08
C THR A 651 -52.92 50.46 -16.19
N THR A 652 -53.44 51.65 -16.49
CA THR A 652 -54.89 51.94 -16.64
C THR A 652 -55.41 51.68 -18.06
N GLY A 653 -54.63 51.01 -18.93
CA GLY A 653 -54.95 50.81 -20.35
C GLY A 653 -55.15 49.35 -20.76
N LYS A 654 -55.69 49.15 -21.98
CA LYS A 654 -55.84 47.85 -22.69
C LYS A 654 -54.49 47.23 -23.12
N GLU A 655 -53.40 47.57 -22.44
CA GLU A 655 -52.04 47.24 -22.84
C GLU A 655 -51.74 45.76 -22.65
N THR A 656 -51.04 45.18 -23.62
CA THR A 656 -50.51 43.82 -23.51
C THR A 656 -49.09 43.88 -22.98
N VAL A 657 -48.80 43.11 -21.94
CA VAL A 657 -47.46 43.03 -21.33
C VAL A 657 -46.85 41.70 -21.71
N LEU A 658 -45.71 41.72 -22.39
CA LEU A 658 -44.86 40.56 -22.58
C LEU A 658 -43.67 40.64 -21.62
N TRP A 659 -43.27 39.52 -21.04
CA TRP A 659 -42.16 39.46 -20.12
C TRP A 659 -41.30 38.20 -20.32
N ALA A 660 -40.02 38.35 -20.01
CA ALA A 660 -39.05 37.26 -19.98
C ALA A 660 -38.25 37.36 -18.68
N GLU A 661 -38.01 36.23 -18.02
CA GLU A 661 -37.31 36.16 -16.73
C GLU A 661 -36.33 34.99 -16.72
N VAL A 662 -35.04 35.31 -16.55
CA VAL A 662 -33.98 34.32 -16.32
C VAL A 662 -33.81 34.17 -14.81
N ILE A 663 -33.81 32.94 -14.32
CA ILE A 663 -33.73 32.62 -12.90
C ILE A 663 -32.58 31.67 -12.61
N HIS A 664 -31.91 31.90 -11.48
CA HIS A 664 -30.94 31.00 -10.89
C HIS A 664 -31.24 30.84 -9.40
N GLN A 665 -31.26 29.61 -8.91
CA GLN A 665 -31.54 29.27 -7.53
C GLN A 665 -30.54 28.26 -7.00
N GLN A 666 -30.14 28.44 -5.74
CA GLN A 666 -29.42 27.45 -4.96
C GLN A 666 -30.23 27.17 -3.71
N ARG A 667 -30.42 25.88 -3.41
CA ARG A 667 -31.18 25.44 -2.26
C ARG A 667 -30.55 24.23 -1.60
N ASP A 668 -30.45 24.31 -0.29
CA ASP A 668 -29.97 23.26 0.59
C ASP A 668 -31.15 22.80 1.46
N LEU A 669 -31.49 21.52 1.36
CA LEU A 669 -32.47 20.86 2.19
C LEU A 669 -31.72 20.04 3.24
N ASP A 670 -31.73 20.51 4.49
CA ASP A 670 -31.04 19.83 5.59
C ASP A 670 -31.74 18.49 5.90
N GLY A 671 -30.96 17.43 5.82
CA GLY A 671 -31.30 16.08 6.22
C GLY A 671 -31.55 15.98 7.72
N ASP A 672 -31.82 14.77 8.19
CA ASP A 672 -31.96 14.42 9.61
C ASP A 672 -31.18 13.15 9.92
N ASP A 673 -31.32 12.63 11.15
CA ASP A 673 -30.74 11.36 11.58
C ASP A 673 -31.08 10.17 10.67
N ASN A 674 -32.03 10.31 9.73
CA ASN A 674 -32.42 9.28 8.79
C ASN A 674 -32.00 9.54 7.33
N SER A 675 -31.83 10.80 6.94
CA SER A 675 -31.66 11.21 5.54
C SER A 675 -30.51 12.19 5.38
N GLN A 676 -29.70 11.99 4.35
CA GLN A 676 -28.65 12.93 3.95
C GLN A 676 -29.20 14.27 3.44
N ASP A 677 -28.39 15.33 3.57
CA ASP A 677 -28.65 16.65 2.99
C ASP A 677 -28.77 16.59 1.46
N VAL A 678 -29.68 17.40 0.91
CA VAL A 678 -29.89 17.52 -0.52
C VAL A 678 -29.55 18.93 -0.98
N ARG A 679 -28.48 19.06 -1.76
CA ARG A 679 -28.10 20.31 -2.42
C ARG A 679 -28.60 20.30 -3.85
N HIS A 680 -29.35 21.31 -4.25
CA HIS A 680 -29.76 21.44 -5.65
C HIS A 680 -29.64 22.86 -6.20
N LYS A 681 -29.33 22.92 -7.50
CA LYS A 681 -29.15 24.15 -8.25
C LYS A 681 -30.10 24.16 -9.42
N VAL A 682 -30.92 25.20 -9.51
CA VAL A 682 -31.90 25.38 -10.57
C VAL A 682 -31.50 26.57 -11.42
N GLY A 683 -31.50 26.41 -12.73
CA GLY A 683 -31.33 27.49 -13.69
C GLY A 683 -32.40 27.41 -14.77
N GLY A 684 -32.90 28.55 -15.23
CA GLY A 684 -33.93 28.49 -16.27
C GLY A 684 -34.43 29.83 -16.76
N LEU A 685 -35.46 29.73 -17.62
CA LEU A 685 -36.10 30.84 -18.31
C LEU A 685 -37.61 30.66 -18.25
N PHE A 686 -38.31 31.73 -17.88
CA PHE A 686 -39.74 31.87 -18.04
C PHE A 686 -40.04 32.96 -19.08
N LEU A 687 -41.03 32.68 -19.92
CA LEU A 687 -41.57 33.62 -20.90
C LEU A 687 -43.07 33.69 -20.67
N GLY A 688 -43.66 34.87 -20.70
CA GLY A 688 -45.09 35.00 -20.57
C GLY A 688 -45.62 36.34 -20.99
N GLY A 689 -46.93 36.47 -20.86
CA GLY A 689 -47.58 37.74 -21.06
C GLY A 689 -49.03 37.72 -20.62
N ASP A 690 -49.56 38.91 -20.36
CA ASP A 690 -50.95 39.11 -19.96
C ASP A 690 -51.55 40.33 -20.66
N THR A 691 -52.86 40.26 -20.86
CA THR A 691 -53.65 41.31 -21.49
C THR A 691 -54.94 41.56 -20.70
N ALA A 692 -55.44 42.78 -20.76
CA ALA A 692 -56.72 43.14 -20.14
C ALA A 692 -57.89 42.50 -20.91
N ILE A 693 -58.86 41.96 -20.19
CA ILE A 693 -60.07 41.35 -20.75
C ILE A 693 -61.31 42.04 -20.18
N GLY A 694 -62.12 42.60 -21.09
CA GLY A 694 -63.32 43.35 -20.73
C GLY A 694 -63.00 44.73 -20.14
N GLU A 695 -64.01 45.39 -19.56
CA GLU A 695 -63.92 46.75 -19.01
C GLU A 695 -63.82 46.76 -17.47
N GLN A 696 -63.83 45.59 -16.84
CA GLN A 696 -63.93 45.42 -15.38
C GLN A 696 -62.59 45.13 -14.69
N GLY A 697 -61.44 45.47 -15.29
CA GLY A 697 -60.12 45.36 -14.64
C GLY A 697 -59.44 43.98 -14.65
N TRP A 698 -60.10 42.94 -15.16
CA TRP A 698 -59.49 41.60 -15.27
C TRP A 698 -58.36 41.58 -16.30
N ARG A 699 -57.28 40.86 -15.98
CA ARG A 699 -56.22 40.48 -16.93
C ARG A 699 -56.04 38.98 -16.93
N MET A 700 -55.85 38.38 -18.10
CA MET A 700 -55.47 36.98 -18.22
C MET A 700 -54.13 36.86 -18.93
N GLY A 701 -53.33 35.92 -18.49
CA GLY A 701 -52.02 35.65 -19.04
C GLY A 701 -51.68 34.17 -19.09
N ALA A 702 -50.67 33.89 -19.87
CA ALA A 702 -50.07 32.57 -20.00
C ALA A 702 -48.55 32.66 -19.85
N SER A 703 -47.94 31.59 -19.38
CA SER A 703 -46.47 31.48 -19.37
C SER A 703 -45.99 30.10 -19.77
N LEU A 704 -44.80 30.07 -20.33
CA LEU A 704 -44.00 28.88 -20.61
C LEU A 704 -42.69 28.99 -19.84
N GLY A 705 -42.20 27.86 -19.34
CA GLY A 705 -40.97 27.81 -18.56
C GLY A 705 -40.13 26.60 -18.87
N TYR A 706 -38.82 26.78 -18.82
CA TYR A 706 -37.82 25.73 -18.85
C TYR A 706 -36.91 25.86 -17.63
N LEU A 707 -36.77 24.79 -16.85
CA LEU A 707 -35.86 24.71 -15.71
C LEU A 707 -34.96 23.48 -15.85
N GLU A 708 -33.65 23.67 -15.77
CA GLU A 708 -32.67 22.62 -15.51
C GLU A 708 -32.40 22.57 -14.00
N ASN A 709 -32.51 21.40 -13.40
CA ASN A 709 -32.20 21.16 -11.99
C ASN A 709 -31.07 20.14 -11.87
N ARG A 710 -30.06 20.44 -11.05
CA ARG A 710 -29.00 19.50 -10.68
C ARG A 710 -29.05 19.24 -9.19
N ILE A 711 -29.30 17.99 -8.82
CA ILE A 711 -29.53 17.52 -7.45
C ILE A 711 -28.36 16.62 -7.05
N LYS A 712 -27.82 16.84 -5.86
CA LYS A 712 -26.74 16.03 -5.29
C LYS A 712 -26.99 15.77 -3.80
N LEU A 713 -26.66 14.58 -3.36
CA LEU A 713 -26.57 14.25 -1.93
C LEU A 713 -25.18 14.60 -1.38
N ASP A 714 -25.06 14.75 -0.07
CA ASP A 714 -23.82 15.22 0.56
C ASP A 714 -22.64 14.25 0.42
N ASP A 715 -22.89 12.94 0.30
CA ASP A 715 -21.87 11.92 0.03
C ASP A 715 -21.17 12.11 -1.35
N ARG A 716 -21.74 12.95 -2.22
CA ARG A 716 -21.33 13.24 -3.61
C ARG A 716 -21.26 12.03 -4.54
N ARG A 717 -21.68 10.85 -4.09
CA ARG A 717 -21.72 9.61 -4.87
C ARG A 717 -23.06 9.42 -5.58
N GLN A 718 -24.06 10.21 -5.21
CA GLN A 718 -25.40 10.14 -5.79
C GLN A 718 -25.84 11.49 -6.35
N SER A 719 -26.38 11.47 -7.57
CA SER A 719 -26.84 12.67 -8.27
C SER A 719 -28.04 12.41 -9.15
N SER A 720 -28.80 13.46 -9.41
CA SER A 720 -29.97 13.44 -10.29
C SER A 720 -30.05 14.76 -11.04
N ARG A 721 -30.47 14.72 -12.29
CA ARG A 721 -30.76 15.92 -13.08
C ARG A 721 -32.18 15.87 -13.58
N SER A 722 -32.81 17.04 -13.66
CA SER A 722 -34.17 17.19 -14.15
C SER A 722 -34.24 18.30 -15.18
N ASN A 723 -34.82 18.00 -16.34
CA ASN A 723 -35.26 19.02 -17.30
C ASN A 723 -36.78 19.17 -17.20
N SER A 724 -37.24 20.35 -16.83
CA SER A 724 -38.64 20.62 -16.51
C SER A 724 -39.23 21.64 -17.47
N TYR A 725 -40.35 21.31 -18.09
CA TYR A 725 -41.09 22.17 -19.02
C TYR A 725 -42.46 22.49 -18.43
N SER A 726 -42.71 23.74 -18.12
CA SER A 726 -43.94 24.20 -17.47
C SER A 726 -44.79 25.05 -18.42
N ALA A 727 -46.11 24.89 -18.34
CA ALA A 727 -47.08 25.79 -18.94
C ALA A 727 -48.08 26.25 -17.87
N ALA A 728 -48.36 27.54 -17.80
CA ALA A 728 -49.25 28.13 -16.81
C ALA A 728 -50.31 29.03 -17.45
N LEU A 729 -51.49 29.05 -16.84
CA LEU A 729 -52.53 30.04 -17.09
C LEU A 729 -52.83 30.78 -15.79
N TYR A 730 -52.92 32.10 -15.86
CA TYR A 730 -53.18 32.92 -14.69
C TYR A 730 -54.12 34.09 -15.00
N GLY A 731 -54.85 34.52 -13.98
CA GLY A 731 -55.71 35.68 -14.02
C GLY A 731 -55.38 36.62 -12.86
N THR A 732 -55.45 37.92 -13.11
CA THR A 732 -55.27 38.96 -12.10
C THR A 732 -56.42 39.93 -12.10
N GLN A 733 -56.75 40.47 -10.94
CA GLN A 733 -57.78 41.47 -10.78
C GLN A 733 -57.39 42.44 -9.65
N ALA A 734 -57.73 43.72 -9.82
CA ALA A 734 -57.55 44.75 -8.82
C ALA A 734 -58.87 45.50 -8.64
N TRP A 735 -59.46 45.42 -7.44
CA TRP A 735 -60.65 46.16 -7.06
C TRP A 735 -60.26 47.36 -6.21
N GLU A 736 -60.72 48.55 -6.59
CA GLU A 736 -60.57 49.74 -5.76
C GLU A 736 -61.39 49.60 -4.48
N LEU A 737 -60.76 49.84 -3.33
CA LEU A 737 -61.41 49.78 -2.01
C LEU A 737 -60.90 50.91 -1.13
N GLY A 738 -61.71 51.98 -1.01
CA GLY A 738 -61.32 53.19 -0.30
C GLY A 738 -60.15 53.90 -0.99
N SER A 739 -59.09 54.20 -0.24
CA SER A 739 -57.84 54.75 -0.79
C SER A 739 -56.89 53.68 -1.33
N GLY A 740 -57.17 52.39 -1.16
CA GLY A 740 -56.31 51.27 -1.57
C GLY A 740 -56.92 50.39 -2.66
N SER A 741 -56.27 49.26 -2.93
CA SER A 741 -56.81 48.24 -3.84
C SER A 741 -56.66 46.82 -3.29
N LEU A 742 -57.71 46.01 -3.45
CA LEU A 742 -57.67 44.58 -3.21
C LEU A 742 -57.26 43.87 -4.50
N ASN A 743 -56.16 43.12 -4.44
CA ASN A 743 -55.55 42.49 -5.59
C ASN A 743 -55.62 40.96 -5.49
N LEU A 744 -56.12 40.32 -6.55
CA LEU A 744 -56.11 38.87 -6.72
C LEU A 744 -55.14 38.47 -7.83
N LEU A 745 -54.40 37.39 -7.59
CA LEU A 745 -53.77 36.55 -8.61
C LEU A 745 -54.24 35.13 -8.36
N ALA A 746 -54.69 34.43 -9.39
CA ALA A 746 -54.98 33.00 -9.31
C ALA A 746 -54.59 32.32 -10.62
N GLY A 747 -54.20 31.05 -10.54
CA GLY A 747 -53.80 30.31 -11.72
C GLY A 747 -53.54 28.84 -11.47
N GLY A 748 -53.21 28.16 -12.55
CA GLY A 748 -52.82 26.76 -12.55
C GLY A 748 -51.67 26.50 -13.51
N ALA A 749 -50.87 25.49 -13.22
CA ALA A 749 -49.74 25.11 -14.05
C ALA A 749 -49.61 23.60 -14.17
N TYR A 750 -49.09 23.16 -15.31
CA TYR A 750 -48.68 21.79 -15.56
C TYR A 750 -47.21 21.77 -15.94
N THR A 751 -46.44 20.90 -15.30
CA THR A 751 -45.01 20.74 -15.57
C THR A 751 -44.68 19.29 -15.86
N ARG A 752 -43.98 19.05 -16.96
CA ARG A 752 -43.41 17.74 -17.30
C ARG A 752 -41.92 17.75 -16.94
N HIS A 753 -41.47 16.70 -16.27
CA HIS A 753 -40.08 16.51 -15.87
C HIS A 753 -39.50 15.27 -16.58
N SER A 754 -38.30 15.41 -17.14
CA SER A 754 -37.45 14.30 -17.57
C SER A 754 -36.30 14.19 -16.58
N LEU A 755 -36.10 13.02 -16.00
CA LEU A 755 -35.16 12.77 -14.91
C LEU A 755 -34.13 11.71 -15.30
N ASP A 756 -32.87 12.01 -15.03
CA ASP A 756 -31.75 11.06 -15.04
C ASP A 756 -31.15 11.00 -13.65
N SER A 757 -30.86 9.80 -13.14
CA SER A 757 -30.21 9.61 -11.84
C SER A 757 -29.05 8.64 -11.95
N GLU A 758 -28.00 8.91 -11.20
CA GLU A 758 -26.80 8.09 -11.10
C GLU A 758 -26.37 7.98 -9.63
N ARG A 759 -26.10 6.77 -9.16
CA ARG A 759 -25.43 6.52 -7.87
C ARG A 759 -24.29 5.54 -8.03
N SER A 760 -23.18 5.81 -7.34
CA SER A 760 -22.02 4.90 -7.30
C SER A 760 -21.91 4.24 -5.93
N ILE A 761 -21.71 2.92 -5.91
CA ILE A 761 -21.55 2.13 -4.69
C ILE A 761 -20.27 1.30 -4.75
N SER A 762 -19.74 0.98 -3.57
CA SER A 762 -18.55 0.15 -3.37
C SER A 762 -18.80 -0.81 -2.21
N VAL A 763 -19.66 -1.81 -2.43
CA VAL A 763 -19.98 -2.85 -1.44
C VAL A 763 -19.15 -4.11 -1.72
N HIS A 764 -19.48 -4.85 -2.79
CA HIS A 764 -18.65 -5.95 -3.29
C HIS A 764 -17.59 -5.44 -4.28
N GLN A 765 -18.06 -4.71 -5.28
CA GLN A 765 -17.27 -4.06 -6.32
C GLN A 765 -17.79 -2.65 -6.58
N ASN A 766 -17.07 -1.87 -7.37
CA ASN A 766 -17.54 -0.56 -7.80
C ASN A 766 -18.64 -0.71 -8.85
N GLU A 767 -19.86 -0.29 -8.53
CA GLU A 767 -21.00 -0.26 -9.46
C GLU A 767 -21.48 1.17 -9.65
N THR A 768 -21.87 1.52 -10.88
CA THR A 768 -22.55 2.78 -11.20
C THR A 768 -23.95 2.48 -11.69
N LEU A 769 -24.93 2.82 -10.86
CA LEU A 769 -26.33 2.49 -11.06
C LEU A 769 -27.08 3.69 -11.62
N LYS A 770 -27.75 3.48 -12.75
CA LYS A 770 -28.38 4.54 -13.55
C LYS A 770 -29.84 4.26 -13.81
N ALA A 771 -30.68 5.29 -13.74
CA ALA A 771 -32.09 5.22 -14.13
C ALA A 771 -32.55 6.49 -14.86
N ASP A 772 -33.42 6.30 -15.85
CA ASP A 772 -34.13 7.36 -16.56
C ASP A 772 -35.63 7.22 -16.34
N TYR A 773 -36.30 8.30 -15.95
CA TYR A 773 -37.74 8.29 -15.73
C TYR A 773 -38.40 9.66 -15.93
N LYS A 774 -39.73 9.67 -15.97
CA LYS A 774 -40.53 10.89 -16.17
C LYS A 774 -41.33 11.19 -14.91
N ALA A 775 -41.57 12.47 -14.65
CA ALA A 775 -42.51 12.90 -13.63
C ALA A 775 -43.42 14.02 -14.16
N HIS A 776 -44.57 14.18 -13.52
CA HIS A 776 -45.58 15.15 -13.89
C HIS A 776 -46.04 15.92 -12.66
N SER A 777 -46.09 17.24 -12.76
CA SER A 777 -46.57 18.13 -11.71
C SER A 777 -47.83 18.85 -12.16
N ILE A 778 -48.80 18.96 -11.25
CA ILE A 778 -49.97 19.84 -11.38
C ILE A 778 -49.94 20.81 -10.21
N GLN A 779 -50.13 22.10 -10.50
CA GLN A 779 -50.13 23.16 -9.50
C GLN A 779 -51.37 24.03 -9.63
N ALA A 780 -51.90 24.46 -8.49
CA ALA A 780 -52.93 25.48 -8.39
C ALA A 780 -52.54 26.49 -7.30
N PHE A 781 -52.61 27.78 -7.61
CA PHE A 781 -52.18 28.83 -6.71
C PHE A 781 -53.14 30.01 -6.72
N ALA A 782 -53.21 30.69 -5.58
CA ALA A 782 -53.93 31.95 -5.42
C ALA A 782 -53.18 32.87 -4.45
N GLN A 783 -53.19 34.16 -4.71
CA GLN A 783 -52.66 35.20 -3.85
C GLN A 783 -53.64 36.36 -3.78
N LEU A 784 -53.96 36.79 -2.56
CA LEU A 784 -54.78 37.95 -2.27
C LEU A 784 -53.91 38.98 -1.52
N GLY A 785 -53.88 40.23 -1.99
CA GLY A 785 -53.12 41.31 -1.37
C GLY A 785 -53.96 42.57 -1.24
N TYR A 786 -53.75 43.36 -0.17
CA TYR A 786 -54.44 44.64 0.01
C TYR A 786 -53.42 45.78 -0.03
N ARG A 787 -53.34 46.49 -1.15
CA ARG A 787 -52.37 47.56 -1.37
C ARG A 787 -52.86 48.85 -0.74
N MET A 788 -52.10 49.36 0.22
CA MET A 788 -52.36 50.60 0.94
C MET A 788 -51.34 51.66 0.51
N PRO A 789 -51.75 52.77 -0.14
CA PRO A 789 -50.83 53.87 -0.38
C PRO A 789 -50.46 54.55 0.93
N VAL A 790 -49.17 54.77 1.15
CA VAL A 790 -48.61 55.52 2.29
C VAL A 790 -48.18 56.91 1.86
N SER A 791 -47.76 57.06 0.60
CA SER A 791 -47.48 58.33 -0.06
C SER A 791 -47.83 58.21 -1.55
N PRO A 792 -47.83 59.31 -2.33
CA PRO A 792 -48.01 59.23 -3.78
C PRO A 792 -47.00 58.31 -4.49
N ARG A 793 -45.85 58.03 -3.86
CA ARG A 793 -44.77 57.21 -4.42
C ARG A 793 -44.53 55.90 -3.68
N SER A 794 -45.22 55.64 -2.55
CA SER A 794 -44.93 54.50 -1.68
C SER A 794 -46.20 53.79 -1.24
N SER A 795 -46.16 52.46 -1.18
CA SER A 795 -47.28 51.63 -0.78
C SER A 795 -46.82 50.43 0.04
N VAL A 796 -47.72 49.91 0.86
CA VAL A 796 -47.55 48.68 1.64
C VAL A 796 -48.70 47.73 1.33
N GLU A 797 -48.40 46.47 1.07
CA GLU A 797 -49.35 45.44 0.67
C GLU A 797 -49.16 44.19 1.54
N PRO A 798 -49.97 44.01 2.62
CA PRO A 798 -50.15 42.70 3.22
C PRO A 798 -50.77 41.74 2.21
N TYR A 799 -50.26 40.51 2.16
CA TYR A 799 -50.74 39.47 1.26
C TYR A 799 -50.82 38.10 1.94
N ALA A 800 -51.73 37.28 1.43
CA ALA A 800 -51.84 35.86 1.73
C ALA A 800 -51.84 35.07 0.42
N SER A 801 -51.03 34.01 0.34
CA SER A 801 -51.02 33.11 -0.81
C SER A 801 -51.13 31.65 -0.40
N VAL A 802 -51.83 30.87 -1.21
CA VAL A 802 -51.94 29.42 -1.09
C VAL A 802 -51.44 28.82 -2.40
N ASN A 803 -50.64 27.76 -2.30
CA ASN A 803 -50.16 26.97 -3.43
C ASN A 803 -50.36 25.49 -3.09
N TRP A 804 -51.01 24.76 -3.98
CA TRP A 804 -51.14 23.31 -3.93
C TRP A 804 -50.35 22.72 -5.10
N HIS A 805 -49.49 21.75 -4.81
CA HIS A 805 -48.64 21.09 -5.79
C HIS A 805 -48.74 19.57 -5.61
N GLN A 806 -49.16 18.88 -6.67
CA GLN A 806 -49.10 17.43 -6.75
C GLN A 806 -47.99 17.03 -7.71
N LEU A 807 -47.11 16.14 -7.26
CA LEU A 807 -46.05 15.54 -8.06
C LEU A 807 -46.32 14.03 -8.20
N ARG A 808 -46.36 13.55 -9.44
CA ARG A 808 -46.44 12.13 -9.78
C ARG A 808 -45.14 11.67 -10.43
N HIS A 809 -44.39 10.82 -9.75
CA HIS A 809 -43.26 10.12 -10.32
C HIS A 809 -43.74 8.92 -11.15
N GLY A 810 -43.11 8.70 -12.30
CA GLY A 810 -43.24 7.45 -13.06
C GLY A 810 -42.49 6.30 -12.39
N SER A 811 -42.77 5.09 -12.86
CA SER A 811 -41.96 3.92 -12.52
C SER A 811 -40.58 3.99 -13.17
N PHE A 812 -39.59 3.34 -12.56
CA PHE A 812 -38.25 3.22 -13.10
C PHE A 812 -37.59 1.89 -12.69
N SER A 813 -36.55 1.50 -13.41
CA SER A 813 -35.61 0.46 -13.01
C SER A 813 -34.21 0.99 -13.26
N GLU A 814 -33.33 0.83 -12.27
CA GLU A 814 -31.90 1.06 -12.44
C GLU A 814 -31.27 -0.05 -13.29
N SER A 815 -30.11 0.27 -13.86
CA SER A 815 -29.20 -0.64 -14.55
C SER A 815 -27.78 -0.38 -14.06
N GLY A 816 -26.87 -1.34 -14.26
CA GLY A 816 -25.42 -1.13 -14.02
C GLY A 816 -24.77 -2.03 -12.96
N GLY A 817 -25.52 -2.90 -12.28
CA GLY A 817 -24.95 -3.83 -11.29
C GLY A 817 -25.97 -4.61 -10.48
N GLN A 818 -25.50 -5.41 -9.52
CA GLN A 818 -26.30 -6.36 -8.72
C GLN A 818 -27.24 -5.63 -7.75
N ALA A 819 -26.86 -4.43 -7.31
CA ALA A 819 -27.64 -3.63 -6.37
C ALA A 819 -28.69 -2.73 -7.05
N ALA A 820 -29.00 -2.92 -8.33
CA ALA A 820 -29.98 -2.13 -9.07
C ALA A 820 -31.35 -2.15 -8.39
N LEU A 821 -31.96 -0.98 -8.22
CA LEU A 821 -33.28 -0.79 -7.63
C LEU A 821 -34.34 -0.54 -8.71
N ARG A 822 -35.58 -0.83 -8.37
CA ARG A 822 -36.76 -0.41 -9.12
C ARG A 822 -37.70 0.34 -8.20
N GLY A 823 -38.48 1.25 -8.75
CA GLY A 823 -39.49 2.00 -8.02
C GLY A 823 -40.76 2.15 -8.83
N ASP A 824 -41.91 1.95 -8.20
CA ASP A 824 -43.21 2.10 -8.85
C ASP A 824 -43.66 3.57 -8.93
N SER A 825 -44.70 3.82 -9.73
CA SER A 825 -45.31 5.15 -9.85
C SER A 825 -45.94 5.58 -8.53
N GLN A 826 -45.59 6.77 -8.03
CA GLN A 826 -46.09 7.29 -6.75
C GLN A 826 -46.51 8.76 -6.89
N ARG A 827 -47.50 9.17 -6.09
CA ARG A 827 -47.95 10.56 -5.99
C ARG A 827 -47.61 11.13 -4.63
N GLN A 828 -47.25 12.40 -4.61
CA GLN A 828 -47.08 13.20 -3.40
C GLN A 828 -47.72 14.57 -3.56
N ASN A 829 -48.17 15.15 -2.46
CA ASN A 829 -48.86 16.44 -2.41
C ASN A 829 -48.24 17.34 -1.36
N LEU A 830 -47.91 18.56 -1.77
CA LEU A 830 -47.43 19.63 -0.90
C LEU A 830 -48.34 20.85 -1.05
N SER A 831 -48.84 21.35 0.07
CA SER A 831 -49.55 22.63 0.11
C SER A 831 -48.73 23.64 0.91
N THR A 832 -48.60 24.86 0.41
CA THR A 832 -47.95 25.95 1.14
C THR A 832 -48.88 27.14 1.30
N VAL A 833 -48.97 27.68 2.50
CA VAL A 833 -49.60 28.96 2.81
C VAL A 833 -48.50 29.97 3.11
N THR A 834 -48.58 31.19 2.58
CA THR A 834 -47.65 32.27 2.88
C THR A 834 -48.42 33.51 3.29
N LEU A 835 -48.06 34.09 4.43
CA LEU A 835 -48.56 35.37 4.91
C LEU A 835 -47.40 36.35 4.89
N GLY A 836 -47.55 37.50 4.24
CA GLY A 836 -46.45 38.44 4.09
C GLY A 836 -46.89 39.89 4.00
N LEU A 837 -45.90 40.77 4.03
CA LEU A 837 -46.01 42.20 3.89
C LEU A 837 -44.99 42.66 2.86
N ARG A 838 -45.42 43.43 1.86
CA ARG A 838 -44.53 43.96 0.81
C ARG A 838 -44.64 45.48 0.73
N GLY A 839 -43.53 46.18 0.83
CA GLY A 839 -43.42 47.61 0.55
C GLY A 839 -42.92 47.84 -0.87
N THR A 840 -43.42 48.88 -1.53
CA THR A 840 -42.91 49.36 -2.84
C THR A 840 -42.77 50.88 -2.79
N THR A 841 -41.67 51.40 -3.34
CA THR A 841 -41.44 52.85 -3.48
C THR A 841 -40.89 53.19 -4.86
N GLU A 842 -41.33 54.32 -5.43
CA GLU A 842 -40.81 54.84 -6.70
C GLU A 842 -39.85 56.01 -6.46
N LEU A 843 -38.73 56.01 -7.18
CA LEU A 843 -37.68 57.02 -7.17
C LEU A 843 -37.53 57.59 -8.58
N ASP A 844 -37.67 58.91 -8.71
CA ASP A 844 -37.43 59.59 -9.98
C ASP A 844 -35.93 59.85 -10.16
N LEU A 845 -35.37 59.23 -11.19
CA LEU A 845 -34.04 59.54 -11.72
C LEU A 845 -34.23 60.52 -12.89
N SER A 846 -33.23 61.34 -13.22
CA SER A 846 -33.38 62.50 -14.13
C SER A 846 -34.05 62.22 -15.48
N LYS A 847 -34.06 60.97 -15.96
CA LYS A 847 -34.70 60.54 -17.22
C LYS A 847 -35.55 59.26 -17.12
N THR A 848 -35.74 58.70 -15.93
CA THR A 848 -36.36 57.37 -15.75
C THR A 848 -36.85 57.20 -14.31
N THR A 849 -37.78 56.28 -14.06
CA THR A 849 -38.24 55.95 -12.70
C THR A 849 -37.70 54.58 -12.30
N LEU A 850 -37.18 54.48 -11.07
CA LEU A 850 -36.75 53.25 -10.43
C LEU A 850 -37.78 52.86 -9.35
N SER A 851 -38.37 51.68 -9.47
CA SER A 851 -39.23 51.10 -8.43
C SER A 851 -38.40 50.14 -7.58
N LEU A 852 -38.41 50.33 -6.26
CA LEU A 852 -37.79 49.44 -5.29
C LEU A 852 -38.89 48.74 -4.49
N SER A 853 -38.75 47.43 -4.29
CA SER A 853 -39.66 46.63 -3.47
C SER A 853 -38.88 45.81 -2.44
N ALA A 854 -39.43 45.72 -1.23
CA ALA A 854 -38.93 44.86 -0.17
C ALA A 854 -40.10 44.14 0.50
N GLY A 855 -39.93 42.87 0.84
CA GLY A 855 -40.97 42.07 1.46
C GLY A 855 -40.44 41.09 2.48
N LEU A 856 -41.27 40.83 3.49
CA LEU A 856 -41.04 39.79 4.49
C LEU A 856 -42.32 38.97 4.66
N GLY A 857 -42.18 37.67 4.89
CA GLY A 857 -43.31 36.80 5.11
C GLY A 857 -42.96 35.53 5.88
N TRP A 858 -43.99 34.78 6.23
CA TRP A 858 -43.92 33.47 6.85
C TRP A 858 -44.64 32.46 5.95
N ARG A 859 -43.94 31.38 5.61
CA ARG A 859 -44.46 30.25 4.85
C ARG A 859 -44.68 29.06 5.76
N HIS A 860 -45.86 28.46 5.69
CA HIS A 860 -46.21 27.20 6.31
C HIS A 860 -46.48 26.11 5.26
N ALA A 861 -45.87 24.93 5.41
CA ALA A 861 -46.02 23.79 4.51
C ALA A 861 -46.80 22.63 5.17
N LEU A 862 -47.71 22.03 4.41
CA LEU A 862 -48.66 21.00 4.83
C LEU A 862 -48.64 19.83 3.82
N GLY A 863 -49.01 18.64 4.26
CA GLY A 863 -48.99 17.42 3.44
C GLY A 863 -47.65 16.69 3.55
N ASP A 864 -47.12 16.22 2.42
CA ASP A 864 -45.92 15.37 2.32
C ASP A 864 -44.63 16.18 2.55
N THR A 865 -44.45 16.61 3.80
CA THR A 865 -43.27 17.40 4.24
C THR A 865 -42.03 16.55 4.47
N THR A 866 -42.15 15.22 4.51
CA THR A 866 -41.02 14.28 4.45
C THR A 866 -41.25 13.33 3.27
N PRO A 867 -40.78 13.70 2.06
CA PRO A 867 -40.98 12.91 0.85
C PRO A 867 -40.39 11.50 0.96
N GLU A 868 -41.16 10.49 0.55
CA GLU A 868 -40.76 9.09 0.59
C GLU A 868 -40.82 8.41 -0.79
N ARG A 869 -39.95 7.44 -1.07
CA ARG A 869 -40.06 6.56 -2.24
C ARG A 869 -40.12 5.10 -1.81
N GLU A 870 -41.06 4.37 -2.39
CA GLU A 870 -41.10 2.91 -2.32
C GLU A 870 -40.23 2.32 -3.43
N LEU A 871 -39.28 1.48 -3.02
CA LEU A 871 -38.24 0.87 -3.84
C LEU A 871 -38.19 -0.64 -3.58
N ALA A 872 -37.59 -1.39 -4.49
CA ALA A 872 -37.22 -2.80 -4.30
C ALA A 872 -35.93 -3.08 -5.09
N PHE A 873 -35.15 -4.09 -4.71
CA PHE A 873 -34.09 -4.57 -5.60
C PHE A 873 -34.71 -5.16 -6.87
N ALA A 874 -34.14 -4.85 -8.03
CA ALA A 874 -34.65 -5.30 -9.32
C ALA A 874 -34.67 -6.83 -9.42
N ALA A 875 -33.67 -7.49 -8.82
CA ALA A 875 -33.56 -8.94 -8.73
C ALA A 875 -34.29 -9.56 -7.51
N LEU A 876 -34.89 -8.75 -6.63
CA LEU A 876 -35.71 -9.19 -5.50
C LEU A 876 -37.05 -8.43 -5.46
N PRO A 877 -37.90 -8.59 -6.49
CA PRO A 877 -39.08 -7.74 -6.69
C PRO A 877 -40.15 -7.88 -5.60
N GLY A 878 -40.16 -8.98 -4.84
CA GLY A 878 -41.16 -9.27 -3.80
C GLY A 878 -40.92 -8.55 -2.46
N SER A 879 -39.79 -7.86 -2.32
CA SER A 879 -39.37 -7.27 -1.05
C SER A 879 -39.20 -5.76 -1.21
N SER A 880 -40.33 -5.03 -1.20
CA SER A 880 -40.30 -3.57 -1.24
C SER A 880 -39.92 -2.97 0.11
N PHE A 881 -39.30 -1.80 0.05
CA PHE A 881 -38.91 -1.00 1.20
C PHE A 881 -39.10 0.49 0.90
N ARG A 882 -39.26 1.28 1.96
CA ARG A 882 -39.51 2.71 1.83
C ARG A 882 -38.35 3.53 2.34
N ILE A 883 -37.98 4.55 1.58
CA ILE A 883 -36.86 5.45 1.85
C ILE A 883 -37.35 6.88 1.90
N SER A 884 -37.00 7.58 2.97
CA SER A 884 -37.32 9.00 3.14
C SER A 884 -36.16 9.87 2.64
N GLY A 885 -36.49 10.97 1.96
CA GLY A 885 -35.55 12.01 1.56
C GLY A 885 -35.49 13.15 2.57
N ALA A 886 -34.64 14.16 2.29
CA ALA A 886 -34.52 15.34 3.14
C ALA A 886 -35.90 16.02 3.33
N PRO A 887 -36.32 16.31 4.58
CA PRO A 887 -37.58 16.99 4.85
C PRO A 887 -37.67 18.39 4.26
N ILE A 888 -38.88 18.78 3.86
CA ILE A 888 -39.24 20.13 3.45
C ILE A 888 -39.59 20.93 4.70
N ALA A 889 -38.93 22.09 4.90
CA ALA A 889 -39.15 22.95 6.06
C ALA A 889 -40.63 23.32 6.24
N LYS A 890 -41.25 22.84 7.33
CA LYS A 890 -42.65 23.15 7.68
C LYS A 890 -42.91 24.64 7.85
N ASN A 891 -41.95 25.37 8.41
CA ASN A 891 -42.02 26.82 8.59
C ASN A 891 -40.76 27.45 8.01
N ALA A 892 -40.91 28.55 7.27
CA ALA A 892 -39.80 29.34 6.76
C ALA A 892 -40.13 30.83 6.78
N ALA A 893 -39.17 31.67 7.13
CA ALA A 893 -39.21 33.09 6.86
C ALA A 893 -38.90 33.32 5.38
N VAL A 894 -39.66 34.19 4.72
CA VAL A 894 -39.50 34.56 3.31
C VAL A 894 -39.01 36.00 3.27
N ALA A 895 -37.95 36.26 2.51
CA ALA A 895 -37.46 37.61 2.25
C ALA A 895 -37.46 37.89 0.74
N GLU A 896 -37.91 39.07 0.36
CA GLU A 896 -37.98 39.49 -1.04
C GLU A 896 -37.37 40.87 -1.22
N LEU A 897 -36.54 41.03 -2.26
CA LEU A 897 -36.03 42.32 -2.70
C LEU A 897 -36.20 42.41 -4.22
N GLY A 898 -36.56 43.59 -4.72
CA GLY A 898 -36.77 43.83 -6.13
C GLY A 898 -36.42 45.27 -6.52
N ALA A 899 -35.87 45.43 -7.71
CA ALA A 899 -35.62 46.72 -8.31
C ALA A 899 -36.01 46.68 -9.80
N GLU A 900 -36.86 47.61 -10.23
CA GLU A 900 -37.36 47.70 -11.60
C GLU A 900 -37.12 49.11 -12.17
N LEU A 901 -36.36 49.20 -13.24
CA LEU A 901 -36.08 50.43 -13.98
C LEU A 901 -37.02 50.55 -15.19
N LYS A 902 -37.83 51.62 -15.22
CA LYS A 902 -38.73 51.95 -16.34
C LYS A 902 -37.95 52.61 -17.49
N ALA A 903 -37.21 51.82 -18.26
CA ALA A 903 -36.36 52.28 -19.37
C ALA A 903 -37.20 52.72 -20.60
N GLY A 904 -37.60 53.99 -20.61
CA GLY A 904 -38.40 54.58 -21.70
C GLY A 904 -39.91 54.40 -21.50
N LYS A 905 -40.69 54.53 -22.58
CA LYS A 905 -42.17 54.54 -22.50
C LYS A 905 -42.79 53.15 -22.35
N SER A 906 -42.16 52.11 -22.91
CA SER A 906 -42.76 50.77 -23.03
C SER A 906 -41.91 49.63 -22.47
N THR A 907 -40.66 49.88 -22.06
CA THR A 907 -39.75 48.81 -21.63
C THR A 907 -39.37 48.97 -20.16
N SER A 908 -39.31 47.87 -19.41
CA SER A 908 -38.70 47.83 -18.09
C SER A 908 -37.74 46.66 -17.93
N PHE A 909 -36.70 46.88 -17.13
CA PHE A 909 -35.74 45.86 -16.73
C PHE A 909 -35.72 45.80 -15.22
N GLY A 910 -35.58 44.61 -14.65
CA GLY A 910 -35.44 44.52 -13.21
C GLY A 910 -34.76 43.27 -12.74
N LEU A 911 -34.36 43.33 -11.48
CA LEU A 911 -33.68 42.28 -10.75
C LEU A 911 -34.48 41.97 -9.50
N ASN A 912 -34.58 40.69 -9.16
CA ASN A 912 -35.17 40.26 -7.92
C ASN A 912 -34.26 39.29 -7.18
N TYR A 913 -34.36 39.34 -5.87
CA TYR A 913 -33.85 38.35 -4.95
C TYR A 913 -34.98 37.80 -4.09
N GLN A 914 -34.99 36.50 -3.86
CA GLN A 914 -35.88 35.83 -2.91
C GLN A 914 -35.08 34.86 -2.07
N GLY A 915 -35.30 34.91 -0.76
CA GLY A 915 -34.74 33.97 0.19
C GLY A 915 -35.82 33.25 0.98
N GLN A 916 -35.59 31.97 1.32
CA GLN A 916 -36.32 31.29 2.39
C GLN A 916 -35.34 30.78 3.43
N PHE A 917 -35.68 31.02 4.70
CA PHE A 917 -34.84 30.73 5.84
C PHE A 917 -35.65 29.96 6.89
N GLY A 918 -35.21 28.76 7.20
CA GLY A 918 -35.78 27.91 8.23
C GLY A 918 -34.81 26.76 8.49
N ARG A 919 -35.35 25.53 8.57
CA ARG A 919 -34.50 24.33 8.50
C ARG A 919 -33.76 24.24 7.16
N ASN A 920 -34.40 24.68 6.08
CA ASN A 920 -33.83 24.61 4.74
C ASN A 920 -33.44 26.03 4.32
N GLN A 921 -32.40 26.16 3.51
CA GLN A 921 -31.92 27.45 3.01
C GLN A 921 -32.13 27.55 1.51
N ASP A 922 -32.69 28.67 1.07
CA ASP A 922 -33.05 28.92 -0.32
C ASP A 922 -32.64 30.33 -0.74
N HIS A 923 -31.95 30.44 -1.86
CA HIS A 923 -31.56 31.71 -2.47
C HIS A 923 -31.84 31.68 -3.97
N ALA A 924 -32.78 32.52 -4.41
CA ALA A 924 -33.14 32.70 -5.81
C ALA A 924 -32.87 34.14 -6.26
N GLY A 925 -32.15 34.28 -7.38
CA GLY A 925 -31.95 35.54 -8.09
C GLY A 925 -32.56 35.46 -9.48
N SER A 926 -33.20 36.54 -9.92
CA SER A 926 -33.80 36.61 -11.26
C SER A 926 -33.52 37.95 -11.93
N LEU A 927 -33.29 37.94 -13.24
CA LEU A 927 -33.28 39.13 -14.10
C LEU A 927 -34.49 39.04 -15.04
N PHE A 928 -35.26 40.11 -15.15
CA PHE A 928 -36.42 40.16 -16.04
C PHE A 928 -36.44 41.40 -16.93
N MET A 929 -37.15 41.26 -18.05
CA MET A 929 -37.49 42.33 -18.98
C MET A 929 -38.99 42.29 -19.25
N LYS A 930 -39.62 43.47 -19.34
CA LYS A 930 -41.02 43.61 -19.76
C LYS A 930 -41.14 44.59 -20.92
N VAL A 931 -42.05 44.31 -21.83
CA VAL A 931 -42.42 45.18 -22.95
C VAL A 931 -43.94 45.35 -22.95
N ARG A 932 -44.39 46.60 -22.99
CA ARG A 932 -45.80 47.00 -23.05
C ARG A 932 -46.16 47.42 -24.47
N PHE A 933 -47.30 46.96 -24.95
CA PHE A 933 -47.86 47.24 -26.28
C PHE A 933 -49.22 47.92 -26.19
#